data_AF-A0A4Q2Y038-F1
#
_entry.id   AF-A0A4Q2Y038-F1
#
_cell.length_a   1.000
_cell.length_b   1.000
_cell.length_c   1.000
_cell.angle_alpha   90.00
_cell.angle_beta   90.00
_cell.angle_gamma   90.00
#
_symmetry.space_group_name_H-M   'P 1'
#
loop_
_entity.id
_entity.type
_entity.pdbx_description
1 polymer ?
#
loop_
_entity_poly.entity_id
_entity_poly.type
_entity_poly.pdbx_seq_one_letter_code
_entity_poly.pdbx_strand_id
1 'polypeptide(L)'
;MKRTSSRKICSYKICLIFRMPLGRAFMKVFLTGTGRLTADVCEMSHPVGPRRRFIIEKGPHLPLHAPPMIRPHRLLFTAAALALSACPAWAGVDFSHQIVPILRKHCADCHTGEKKKGGFSLNDRVALLEGSENGPVAVPGKVDGSRLLEVVLSTDPDEQMPPKGARLTTNETELLKAWIADGLPWEDGFTFSKPSYEPPLRPRRPEPPPVMDGRENPVDRFIDKYLSEHKLPRPAEVDDGAFLRRASLDLIGLPPTPAELEAFVKDSDPGKRARLAGGLLARDTDYAEHWLTFWNDHLRNDYAGTGFITGGRSQISQWLYRALVTNMPYDEFARELVAPPKDDSAGFGAGIKWRGEVSAGQTVEIQFSQSISQTFLGINMKCASCHDSFIDQWKLTDAYGLAAIYSDKPMELYRCDKPTGKPAVASWVFPELGNVDAAAPRPERLNQLAALLTHKENGRFSRTLVNRLWHRLMGRGLVYPPDSMGMQPWDADLLDFLGADFQDHGYDVKRTLALIAGSHAYQMQAATLARDTDDKGFVFTGPRAKRLTAEQFVDAVWAITGTAPAKPDAPIQRGKPAPAGAAELQGQWIWQPLGAQQPPPGETLAFRRIWTLGGKPVKAGAVVTVDNEYDLYINDARLAGDKDWQTIDSVSLAGALRPGDNEIVIVGKNAGSGPNLAAVYFDAAATLEDGSRSRLVSDTDWQWTATLPDAAAKFPPGTVWAQASEIKGPWAASKGGEIKSLLAAVESGPQPMVRASLMKADFLMTTLGRPNRDQIV
;
A
#
# COMPACT_ATOMS: atom_id res chain seq x y z
N MET A 1 21.65 -11.32 -58.51
CA MET A 1 21.74 -12.54 -57.68
C MET A 1 22.66 -12.27 -56.48
N LYS A 2 22.13 -12.42 -55.25
CA LYS A 2 22.76 -12.89 -53.97
C LYS A 2 24.27 -12.59 -53.74
N ARG A 3 24.73 -12.00 -52.61
CA ARG A 3 24.49 -12.41 -51.21
C ARG A 3 24.88 -11.27 -50.23
N THR A 4 24.12 -11.22 -49.14
CA THR A 4 24.24 -10.40 -47.94
C THR A 4 25.30 -10.93 -46.96
N SER A 5 25.87 -10.04 -46.15
CA SER A 5 26.64 -10.37 -44.92
C SER A 5 26.07 -9.55 -43.76
N SER A 6 25.36 -10.21 -42.84
CA SER A 6 24.82 -9.61 -41.61
C SER A 6 25.86 -9.62 -40.49
N ARG A 7 25.98 -8.48 -39.79
CA ARG A 7 26.68 -8.38 -38.51
C ARG A 7 25.81 -9.03 -37.42
N LYS A 8 26.38 -9.97 -36.66
CA LYS A 8 25.74 -10.58 -35.49
C LYS A 8 25.72 -9.57 -34.32
N ILE A 9 24.52 -9.27 -33.82
CA ILE A 9 24.29 -8.58 -32.55
C ILE A 9 24.38 -9.62 -31.43
N CYS A 10 25.13 -9.31 -30.37
CA CYS A 10 25.28 -10.14 -29.19
C CYS A 10 24.05 -9.94 -28.27
N SER A 11 23.16 -10.93 -28.16
CA SER A 11 22.05 -10.90 -27.19
C SER A 11 22.53 -11.36 -25.81
N TYR A 12 22.41 -10.50 -24.80
CA TYR A 12 22.54 -10.88 -23.39
C TYR A 12 21.34 -11.75 -22.98
N LYS A 13 21.60 -12.94 -22.43
CA LYS A 13 20.58 -13.79 -21.78
C LYS A 13 20.63 -13.56 -20.27
N ILE A 14 19.58 -12.97 -19.70
CA ILE A 14 19.37 -12.93 -18.25
C ILE A 14 18.61 -14.20 -17.86
N CYS A 15 19.14 -14.97 -16.91
CA CYS A 15 18.50 -16.16 -16.37
C CYS A 15 18.00 -15.86 -14.96
N LEU A 16 16.67 -15.80 -14.76
CA LEU A 16 16.05 -15.67 -13.44
C LEU A 16 15.58 -17.05 -12.98
N ILE A 17 16.03 -17.48 -11.80
CA ILE A 17 15.64 -18.76 -11.18
C ILE A 17 14.75 -18.45 -9.98
N PHE A 18 13.49 -18.91 -10.01
CA PHE A 18 12.57 -18.84 -8.86
C PHE A 18 12.44 -20.22 -8.20
N ARG A 19 12.40 -20.24 -6.86
CA ARG A 19 12.15 -21.44 -6.06
C ARG A 19 10.76 -21.33 -5.44
N MET A 20 9.82 -22.18 -5.85
CA MET A 20 8.47 -22.25 -5.27
C MET A 20 8.48 -23.09 -3.99
N PRO A 21 7.61 -22.78 -2.99
CA PRO A 21 7.39 -23.64 -1.85
C PRO A 21 6.44 -24.77 -2.28
N LEU A 22 6.97 -25.99 -2.36
CA LEU A 22 6.37 -27.29 -2.75
C LEU A 22 6.90 -27.82 -4.09
N GLY A 23 7.94 -28.66 -4.01
CA GLY A 23 8.18 -29.80 -4.92
C GLY A 23 8.44 -29.57 -6.42
N ARG A 24 9.72 -29.67 -6.82
CA ARG A 24 10.27 -30.15 -8.12
C ARG A 24 9.58 -29.70 -9.44
N ALA A 25 9.45 -28.39 -9.68
CA ALA A 25 9.33 -27.85 -11.04
C ALA A 25 10.13 -26.55 -11.19
N PHE A 26 10.79 -26.36 -12.34
CA PHE A 26 11.49 -25.13 -12.70
C PHE A 26 10.82 -24.50 -13.93
N MET A 27 10.47 -23.22 -13.85
CA MET A 27 9.95 -22.46 -15.00
C MET A 27 11.10 -21.67 -15.65
N LYS A 28 11.37 -21.89 -16.93
CA LYS A 28 12.30 -21.09 -17.73
C LYS A 28 11.51 -20.13 -18.61
N VAL A 29 11.75 -18.84 -18.47
CA VAL A 29 11.14 -17.80 -19.33
C VAL A 29 12.20 -17.33 -20.32
N PHE A 30 11.87 -17.31 -21.61
CA PHE A 30 12.73 -16.75 -22.65
C PHE A 30 12.14 -15.42 -23.15
N LEU A 31 12.95 -14.36 -23.15
CA LEU A 31 12.69 -13.16 -23.94
C LEU A 31 13.32 -13.35 -25.32
N THR A 32 12.51 -13.40 -26.36
CA THR A 32 12.97 -13.20 -27.74
C THR A 32 12.59 -11.79 -28.20
N GLY A 33 13.40 -11.21 -29.08
CA GLY A 33 13.30 -9.81 -29.54
C GLY A 33 12.04 -9.44 -30.35
N THR A 34 10.95 -10.21 -30.24
CA THR A 34 9.68 -9.99 -30.92
C THR A 34 8.49 -9.83 -29.97
N GLY A 35 8.72 -9.71 -28.65
CA GLY A 35 7.67 -9.27 -27.71
C GLY A 35 6.56 -10.29 -27.41
N ARG A 36 6.74 -11.58 -27.69
CA ARG A 36 5.81 -12.65 -27.25
C ARG A 36 6.40 -13.45 -26.11
N LEU A 37 5.63 -13.58 -25.02
CA LEU A 37 5.89 -14.54 -23.94
C LEU A 37 5.38 -15.92 -24.35
N THR A 38 6.28 -16.90 -24.39
CA THR A 38 5.94 -18.33 -24.48
C THR A 38 6.52 -19.04 -23.26
N ALA A 39 5.67 -19.70 -22.47
CA ALA A 39 6.07 -20.51 -21.33
C ALA A 39 6.09 -21.98 -21.74
N ASP A 40 7.27 -22.62 -21.70
CA ASP A 40 7.41 -24.07 -21.87
C ASP A 40 7.78 -24.70 -20.53
N VAL A 41 6.94 -25.64 -20.07
CA VAL A 41 7.23 -26.48 -18.91
C VAL A 41 8.14 -27.62 -19.38
N CYS A 42 9.39 -27.63 -18.94
CA CYS A 42 10.37 -28.65 -19.33
C CYS A 42 10.53 -29.66 -18.18
N GLU A 43 9.96 -30.85 -18.33
CA GLU A 43 10.13 -31.97 -17.41
C GLU A 43 11.42 -32.73 -17.79
N MET A 44 12.41 -32.79 -16.89
CA MET A 44 13.63 -33.56 -17.13
C MET A 44 13.31 -35.06 -17.03
N SER A 45 13.43 -35.79 -18.13
CA SER A 45 13.36 -37.24 -18.16
C SER A 45 14.54 -37.82 -18.93
N HIS A 46 15.21 -38.85 -18.36
CA HIS A 46 15.95 -39.93 -19.04
C HIS A 46 16.32 -41.03 -18.01
N PRO A 47 16.46 -42.33 -18.39
CA PRO A 47 15.88 -43.02 -19.54
C PRO A 47 15.37 -44.48 -19.27
N VAL A 48 14.63 -45.00 -20.26
CA VAL A 48 14.31 -46.42 -20.63
C VAL A 48 13.24 -47.21 -19.86
N GLY A 49 12.13 -47.50 -20.57
CA GLY A 49 11.15 -48.57 -20.28
C GLY A 49 9.93 -48.45 -21.21
N PRO A 50 9.39 -49.54 -21.80
CA PRO A 50 8.64 -49.46 -23.04
C PRO A 50 7.21 -48.92 -22.88
N ARG A 51 6.83 -48.09 -23.85
CA ARG A 51 5.50 -47.48 -24.00
C ARG A 51 4.41 -48.53 -24.13
N ARG A 52 3.38 -48.46 -23.27
CA ARG A 52 2.02 -48.93 -23.61
C ARG A 52 1.11 -47.72 -23.77
N ARG A 53 0.55 -47.62 -24.97
CA ARG A 53 -0.37 -46.59 -25.43
C ARG A 53 -1.78 -47.05 -24.99
N PHE A 54 -2.51 -46.26 -24.21
CA PHE A 54 -3.94 -46.46 -24.00
C PHE A 54 -4.70 -45.16 -24.20
N ILE A 55 -5.62 -45.21 -25.15
CA ILE A 55 -6.66 -44.23 -25.46
C ILE A 55 -7.81 -44.51 -24.48
N ILE A 56 -8.41 -43.48 -23.90
CA ILE A 56 -9.67 -43.62 -23.14
C ILE A 56 -10.71 -42.66 -23.72
N GLU A 57 -11.71 -43.24 -24.37
CA GLU A 57 -13.00 -42.62 -24.70
C GLU A 57 -14.01 -42.81 -23.55
N LYS A 58 -15.02 -41.93 -23.55
CA LYS A 58 -16.08 -41.77 -22.54
C LYS A 58 -17.14 -42.88 -22.59
N GLY A 59 -17.73 -43.19 -21.43
CA GLY A 59 -19.16 -43.57 -21.33
C GLY A 59 -19.50 -44.68 -20.32
N PRO A 60 -20.71 -44.71 -19.73
CA PRO A 60 -20.94 -45.11 -18.33
C PRO A 60 -21.85 -46.34 -18.10
N HIS A 61 -22.00 -46.69 -16.81
CA HIS A 61 -23.05 -47.49 -16.12
C HIS A 61 -22.63 -48.82 -15.44
N LEU A 62 -22.99 -48.87 -14.14
CA LEU A 62 -23.09 -49.96 -13.14
C LEU A 62 -24.02 -51.14 -13.59
N PRO A 63 -24.22 -52.27 -12.84
CA PRO A 63 -23.55 -52.84 -11.64
C PRO A 63 -23.44 -54.42 -11.58
N LEU A 64 -23.06 -54.94 -10.39
CA LEU A 64 -23.41 -56.24 -9.73
C LEU A 64 -22.58 -57.55 -9.94
N HIS A 65 -22.19 -58.08 -8.77
CA HIS A 65 -22.03 -59.48 -8.34
C HIS A 65 -20.79 -60.35 -8.71
N ALA A 66 -20.47 -61.19 -7.72
CA ALA A 66 -19.22 -61.94 -7.47
C ALA A 66 -19.32 -63.44 -7.88
N PRO A 67 -18.47 -64.35 -7.34
CA PRO A 67 -17.16 -64.82 -7.80
C PRO A 67 -17.22 -66.28 -8.37
N PRO A 68 -16.10 -66.96 -8.72
CA PRO A 68 -15.58 -67.94 -7.75
C PRO A 68 -14.05 -68.22 -7.80
N MET A 69 -13.66 -69.02 -6.81
CA MET A 69 -12.36 -69.54 -6.39
C MET A 69 -11.59 -70.38 -7.43
N ILE A 70 -10.26 -70.25 -7.45
CA ILE A 70 -9.30 -71.38 -7.54
C ILE A 70 -8.04 -71.06 -6.68
N ARG A 71 -7.70 -71.96 -5.74
CA ARG A 71 -6.44 -72.10 -4.98
C ARG A 71 -5.60 -73.23 -5.63
N PRO A 72 -4.36 -73.52 -5.21
CA PRO A 72 -3.23 -72.64 -4.87
C PRO A 72 -1.90 -73.17 -5.48
N HIS A 73 -0.92 -72.31 -5.76
CA HIS A 73 0.48 -72.74 -5.75
C HIS A 73 1.33 -71.79 -4.93
N ARG A 74 2.01 -72.40 -3.95
CA ARG A 74 2.92 -71.77 -2.99
C ARG A 74 4.18 -71.33 -3.71
N LEU A 75 4.54 -70.05 -3.58
CA LEU A 75 5.90 -69.58 -3.69
C LEU A 75 6.14 -68.62 -2.53
N LEU A 76 7.09 -69.00 -1.68
CA LEU A 76 7.58 -68.19 -0.57
C LEU A 76 8.14 -66.88 -1.12
N PHE A 77 7.56 -65.76 -0.71
CA PHE A 77 8.22 -64.46 -0.70
C PHE A 77 8.30 -63.98 0.74
N THR A 78 9.52 -63.85 1.24
CA THR A 78 9.90 -63.13 2.44
C THR A 78 9.49 -61.66 2.29
N ALA A 79 8.42 -61.26 2.97
CA ALA A 79 8.02 -59.86 3.08
C ALA A 79 8.92 -59.13 4.08
N ALA A 80 9.86 -58.34 3.58
CA ALA A 80 10.43 -57.24 4.35
C ALA A 80 9.35 -56.15 4.48
N ALA A 81 8.72 -56.08 5.64
CA ALA A 81 7.83 -54.98 6.00
C ALA A 81 8.68 -53.70 6.11
N LEU A 82 8.64 -52.85 5.09
CA LEU A 82 8.96 -51.43 5.28
C LEU A 82 7.82 -50.83 6.11
N ALA A 83 8.05 -50.74 7.41
CA ALA A 83 7.31 -49.82 8.26
C ALA A 83 7.60 -48.40 7.76
N LEU A 84 6.66 -47.83 6.98
CA LEU A 84 6.56 -46.37 6.91
C LEU A 84 6.20 -45.90 8.32
N SER A 85 7.22 -45.54 9.09
CA SER A 85 7.04 -44.67 10.24
C SER A 85 6.45 -43.37 9.73
N ALA A 86 5.14 -43.19 9.95
CA ALA A 86 4.55 -41.88 9.95
C ALA A 86 5.31 -41.07 11.01
N CYS A 87 6.19 -40.18 10.57
CA CYS A 87 6.74 -39.16 11.43
C CYS A 87 5.55 -38.25 11.78
N PRO A 88 5.07 -38.20 13.04
CA PRO A 88 4.08 -37.22 13.40
C PRO A 88 4.72 -35.85 13.17
N ALA A 89 4.06 -35.01 12.38
CA ALA A 89 4.37 -33.58 12.39
C ALA A 89 4.12 -33.12 13.83
N TRP A 90 5.19 -32.89 14.60
CA TRP A 90 5.06 -32.26 15.91
C TRP A 90 4.47 -30.87 15.70
N ALA A 91 3.23 -30.68 16.15
CA ALA A 91 2.76 -29.37 16.51
C ALA A 91 3.65 -28.91 17.68
N GLY A 92 4.54 -27.95 17.45
CA GLY A 92 5.37 -27.37 18.51
C GLY A 92 4.50 -26.77 19.62
N VAL A 93 5.07 -26.64 20.81
CA VAL A 93 4.35 -26.07 21.97
C VAL A 93 3.91 -24.63 21.70
N ASP A 94 2.63 -24.33 21.93
CA ASP A 94 2.06 -22.98 21.81
C ASP A 94 2.36 -22.18 23.09
N PHE A 95 3.33 -21.28 23.01
CA PHE A 95 3.76 -20.47 24.16
C PHE A 95 2.59 -19.66 24.75
N SER A 96 1.83 -18.97 23.91
CA SER A 96 0.81 -18.00 24.32
C SER A 96 -0.40 -18.67 24.99
N HIS A 97 -0.84 -19.82 24.49
CA HIS A 97 -2.03 -20.50 25.00
C HIS A 97 -1.74 -21.63 25.99
N GLN A 98 -0.56 -22.27 25.93
CA GLN A 98 -0.24 -23.42 26.77
C GLN A 98 0.76 -23.07 27.89
N ILE A 99 1.75 -22.21 27.64
CA ILE A 99 2.83 -21.93 28.59
C ILE A 99 2.56 -20.70 29.45
N VAL A 100 2.14 -19.58 28.83
CA VAL A 100 1.83 -18.34 29.55
C VAL A 100 0.83 -18.56 30.70
N PRO A 101 -0.27 -19.32 30.56
CA PRO A 101 -1.18 -19.57 31.68
C PRO A 101 -0.51 -20.28 32.87
N ILE A 102 0.41 -21.22 32.60
CA ILE A 102 1.16 -21.95 33.64
C ILE A 102 2.09 -20.98 34.37
N LEU A 103 2.88 -20.22 33.61
CA LEU A 103 3.82 -19.25 34.17
C LEU A 103 3.09 -18.14 34.96
N ARG A 104 1.95 -17.65 34.48
CA ARG A 104 1.11 -16.66 35.22
C ARG A 104 0.61 -17.22 36.53
N LYS A 105 0.06 -18.43 36.50
CA LYS A 105 -0.60 -19.06 37.65
C LYS A 105 0.40 -19.45 38.74
N HIS A 106 1.59 -19.92 38.37
CA HIS A 106 2.52 -20.54 39.31
C HIS A 106 3.79 -19.72 39.56
N CYS A 107 4.24 -18.90 38.60
CA CYS A 107 5.58 -18.30 38.65
C CYS A 107 5.58 -16.75 38.72
N ALA A 108 4.59 -16.10 38.11
CA ALA A 108 4.61 -14.65 37.89
C ALA A 108 4.68 -13.83 39.19
N ASP A 109 3.99 -14.26 40.25
CA ASP A 109 3.93 -13.51 41.52
C ASP A 109 5.30 -13.22 42.17
N CYS A 110 6.31 -14.03 41.87
CA CYS A 110 7.65 -13.96 42.45
C CYS A 110 8.78 -13.67 41.45
N HIS A 111 8.57 -13.96 40.17
CA HIS A 111 9.61 -13.92 39.14
C HIS A 111 9.33 -12.92 38.00
N THR A 112 8.26 -12.13 38.07
CA THR A 112 7.94 -11.11 37.05
C THR A 112 7.77 -9.72 37.65
N GLY A 113 7.68 -8.70 36.77
CA GLY A 113 7.74 -7.29 37.14
C GLY A 113 9.12 -6.94 37.71
N GLU A 114 9.14 -6.20 38.82
CA GLU A 114 10.38 -5.87 39.55
C GLU A 114 10.87 -7.02 40.46
N LYS A 115 10.08 -8.08 40.62
CA LYS A 115 10.41 -9.19 41.52
C LYS A 115 11.27 -10.21 40.79
N LYS A 116 12.46 -10.47 41.36
CA LYS A 116 13.45 -11.43 40.83
C LYS A 116 13.87 -12.43 41.92
N LYS A 117 12.92 -13.13 42.54
CA LYS A 117 13.28 -14.13 43.56
C LYS A 117 14.13 -15.24 42.93
N GLY A 118 15.16 -15.68 43.65
CA GLY A 118 16.14 -16.62 43.10
C GLY A 118 17.07 -16.02 42.03
N GLY A 119 17.12 -14.69 41.91
CA GLY A 119 18.12 -13.98 41.10
C GLY A 119 17.87 -13.96 39.59
N PHE A 120 16.70 -14.40 39.12
CA PHE A 120 16.34 -14.39 37.69
C PHE A 120 14.98 -13.73 37.43
N SER A 121 14.67 -13.49 36.16
CA SER A 121 13.42 -12.86 35.71
C SER A 121 12.75 -13.68 34.64
N LEU A 122 11.42 -13.86 34.76
CA LEU A 122 10.56 -14.43 33.73
C LEU A 122 9.94 -13.39 32.80
N ASN A 123 10.28 -12.10 32.95
CA ASN A 123 9.64 -11.03 32.18
C ASN A 123 9.69 -11.28 30.67
N ASP A 124 10.83 -11.66 30.12
CA ASP A 124 10.97 -11.98 28.71
C ASP A 124 11.95 -13.14 28.51
N ARG A 125 12.02 -13.65 27.28
CA ARG A 125 12.91 -14.77 26.93
C ARG A 125 14.37 -14.46 27.22
N VAL A 126 14.83 -13.23 26.99
CA VAL A 126 16.24 -12.86 27.18
C VAL A 126 16.56 -12.90 28.67
N ALA A 127 15.74 -12.28 29.49
CA ALA A 127 15.91 -12.25 30.95
C ALA A 127 15.85 -13.65 31.59
N LEU A 128 15.04 -14.57 31.04
CA LEU A 128 15.03 -15.97 31.49
C LEU A 128 16.35 -16.68 31.14
N LEU A 129 16.90 -16.41 29.95
CA LEU A 129 18.12 -17.04 29.45
C LEU A 129 19.40 -16.45 30.04
N GLU A 130 19.38 -15.20 30.49
CA GLU A 130 20.44 -14.62 31.33
C GLU A 130 20.66 -15.43 32.61
N GLY A 131 19.60 -16.09 33.10
CA GLY A 131 19.66 -16.98 34.26
C GLY A 131 19.73 -16.21 35.58
N SER A 132 20.37 -16.83 36.58
CA SER A 132 20.56 -16.26 37.91
C SER A 132 22.03 -16.18 38.27
N GLU A 133 22.34 -15.54 39.39
CA GLU A 133 23.67 -15.57 40.02
C GLU A 133 24.17 -17.01 40.32
N ASN A 134 23.26 -17.99 40.40
CA ASN A 134 23.56 -19.41 40.61
C ASN A 134 23.62 -20.22 39.30
N GLY A 135 23.64 -19.55 38.15
CA GLY A 135 23.75 -20.17 36.83
C GLY A 135 22.43 -20.18 36.02
N PRO A 136 22.41 -20.92 34.89
CA PRO A 136 21.30 -20.93 33.95
C PRO A 136 20.01 -21.48 34.59
N VAL A 137 18.91 -20.75 34.43
CA VAL A 137 17.60 -21.18 34.94
C VAL A 137 16.87 -22.07 33.92
N ALA A 138 16.96 -21.73 32.64
CA ALA A 138 16.47 -22.55 31.56
C ALA A 138 17.50 -22.59 30.43
N VAL A 139 17.70 -23.77 29.83
CA VAL A 139 18.66 -23.98 28.76
C VAL A 139 17.90 -24.49 27.53
N PRO A 140 17.84 -23.72 26.42
CA PRO A 140 17.13 -24.11 25.21
C PRO A 140 17.54 -25.50 24.73
N GLY A 141 16.55 -26.38 24.53
CA GLY A 141 16.75 -27.75 24.06
C GLY A 141 17.30 -28.72 25.10
N LYS A 142 17.55 -28.30 26.36
CA LYS A 142 18.11 -29.14 27.42
C LYS A 142 17.22 -29.19 28.66
N VAL A 143 16.36 -30.19 28.69
CA VAL A 143 15.46 -30.50 29.82
C VAL A 143 16.26 -30.76 31.11
N ASP A 144 17.20 -31.71 31.06
CA ASP A 144 17.97 -32.16 32.24
C ASP A 144 19.05 -31.17 32.72
N GLY A 145 19.17 -30.01 32.06
CA GLY A 145 20.10 -28.93 32.43
C GLY A 145 19.41 -27.61 32.80
N SER A 146 18.08 -27.62 32.92
CA SER A 146 17.28 -26.43 33.23
C SER A 146 16.82 -26.45 34.69
N ARG A 147 17.42 -25.63 35.56
CA ARG A 147 17.08 -25.50 36.98
C ARG A 147 15.59 -25.26 37.21
N LEU A 148 14.91 -24.57 36.28
CA LEU A 148 13.46 -24.35 36.30
C LEU A 148 12.67 -25.65 36.48
N LEU A 149 13.00 -26.71 35.74
CA LEU A 149 12.29 -27.99 35.87
C LEU A 149 12.72 -28.76 37.11
N GLU A 150 13.98 -28.65 37.50
CA GLU A 150 14.48 -29.27 38.72
C GLU A 150 13.71 -28.79 39.95
N VAL A 151 13.55 -27.47 40.11
CA VAL A 151 12.80 -26.89 41.24
C VAL A 151 11.29 -27.09 41.13
N VAL A 152 10.74 -27.14 39.90
CA VAL A 152 9.33 -27.44 39.69
C VAL A 152 9.02 -28.90 40.05
N LEU A 153 9.92 -29.84 39.76
CA LEU A 153 9.77 -31.27 40.05
C LEU A 153 10.23 -31.66 41.46
N SER A 154 11.00 -30.81 42.13
CA SER A 154 11.51 -31.09 43.47
C SER A 154 10.38 -31.34 44.47
N THR A 155 10.59 -32.32 45.34
CA THR A 155 9.73 -32.60 46.50
C THR A 155 10.29 -32.01 47.79
N ASP A 156 11.48 -31.40 47.73
CA ASP A 156 12.09 -30.73 48.87
C ASP A 156 11.31 -29.44 49.18
N PRO A 157 10.71 -29.30 50.38
CA PRO A 157 9.97 -28.10 50.75
C PRO A 157 10.73 -26.79 50.63
N ASP A 158 12.07 -26.82 50.76
CA ASP A 158 12.92 -25.65 50.72
C ASP A 158 13.40 -25.29 49.30
N GLU A 159 13.33 -26.24 48.36
CA GLU A 159 13.71 -26.03 46.96
C GLU A 159 12.53 -26.00 45.98
N GLN A 160 11.38 -26.53 46.36
CA GLN A 160 10.25 -26.68 45.45
C GLN A 160 9.65 -25.34 45.01
N MET A 161 9.30 -25.24 43.74
CA MET A 161 8.64 -24.07 43.15
C MET A 161 7.32 -24.46 42.49
N PRO A 162 6.17 -23.87 42.88
CA PRO A 162 6.04 -22.74 43.80
C PRO A 162 6.22 -23.15 45.28
N PRO A 163 6.81 -22.29 46.14
CA PRO A 163 7.05 -22.59 47.56
C PRO A 163 5.77 -22.47 48.41
N LYS A 164 4.74 -21.81 47.87
CA LYS A 164 3.42 -21.66 48.47
C LYS A 164 2.36 -21.78 47.37
N GLY A 165 1.21 -22.35 47.70
CA GLY A 165 0.10 -22.53 46.76
C GLY A 165 0.09 -23.89 46.07
N ALA A 166 -0.77 -24.03 45.06
CA ALA A 166 -0.93 -25.29 44.33
C ALA A 166 0.31 -25.59 43.47
N ARG A 167 0.79 -26.83 43.56
CA ARG A 167 1.85 -27.38 42.69
C ARG A 167 1.33 -27.55 41.25
N LEU A 168 2.24 -27.64 40.30
CA LEU A 168 1.90 -27.91 38.90
C LEU A 168 1.38 -29.35 38.76
N THR A 169 0.39 -29.52 37.90
CA THR A 169 -0.10 -30.85 37.50
C THR A 169 0.90 -31.55 36.59
N THR A 170 0.75 -32.87 36.43
CA THR A 170 1.57 -33.66 35.51
C THR A 170 1.53 -33.07 34.10
N ASN A 171 0.35 -32.70 33.60
CA ASN A 171 0.20 -32.11 32.26
C ASN A 171 0.92 -30.76 32.13
N GLU A 172 0.80 -29.88 33.12
CA GLU A 172 1.49 -28.58 33.11
C GLU A 172 3.02 -28.75 33.12
N THR A 173 3.51 -29.74 33.86
CA THR A 173 4.94 -30.06 33.92
C THR A 173 5.45 -30.64 32.59
N GLU A 174 4.69 -31.54 31.96
CA GLU A 174 5.03 -32.09 30.64
C GLU A 174 5.03 -31.01 29.55
N LEU A 175 4.13 -30.03 29.62
CA LEU A 175 4.15 -28.86 28.72
C LEU A 175 5.40 -28.01 28.91
N LEU A 176 5.83 -27.74 30.15
CA LEU A 176 7.08 -27.01 30.41
C LEU A 176 8.32 -27.79 29.91
N LYS A 177 8.33 -29.12 30.05
CA LYS A 177 9.39 -29.99 29.50
C LYS A 177 9.45 -29.89 27.98
N ALA A 178 8.30 -30.04 27.31
CA ALA A 178 8.22 -29.92 25.86
C ALA A 178 8.64 -28.52 25.38
N TRP A 179 8.23 -27.47 26.09
CA TRP A 179 8.61 -26.09 25.77
C TRP A 179 10.12 -25.85 25.85
N ILE A 180 10.79 -26.38 26.88
CA ILE A 180 12.25 -26.33 26.98
C ILE A 180 12.90 -27.14 25.86
N ALA A 181 12.40 -28.35 25.59
CA ALA A 181 12.91 -29.23 24.54
C ALA A 181 12.80 -28.58 23.13
N ASP A 182 11.73 -27.84 22.88
CA ASP A 182 11.49 -27.08 21.65
C ASP A 182 12.35 -25.80 21.53
N GLY A 183 13.25 -25.55 22.48
CA GLY A 183 14.17 -24.41 22.44
C GLY A 183 13.59 -23.12 23.02
N LEU A 184 12.58 -23.23 23.89
CA LEU A 184 11.91 -22.10 24.54
C LEU A 184 11.34 -21.10 23.51
N PRO A 185 10.48 -21.52 22.57
CA PRO A 185 9.79 -20.59 21.69
C PRO A 185 9.02 -19.56 22.52
N TRP A 186 9.09 -18.29 22.14
CA TRP A 186 8.50 -17.15 22.86
C TRP A 186 7.86 -16.22 21.84
N GLU A 187 6.68 -15.71 22.15
CA GLU A 187 5.97 -14.77 21.27
C GLU A 187 6.72 -13.43 21.20
N ASP A 188 7.04 -12.95 20.00
CA ASP A 188 7.79 -11.71 19.84
C ASP A 188 7.07 -10.52 20.49
N GLY A 189 7.79 -9.77 21.31
CA GLY A 189 7.27 -8.61 22.04
C GLY A 189 6.48 -8.92 23.31
N PHE A 190 6.19 -10.20 23.63
CA PHE A 190 5.52 -10.55 24.88
C PHE A 190 6.45 -10.34 26.09
N THR A 191 5.95 -9.66 27.12
CA THR A 191 6.62 -9.53 28.42
C THR A 191 5.65 -9.65 29.60
N PHE A 192 6.09 -10.21 30.73
CA PHE A 192 5.35 -10.17 32.00
C PHE A 192 5.63 -8.91 32.84
N SER A 193 6.58 -8.07 32.46
CA SER A 193 6.78 -6.77 33.11
C SER A 193 5.76 -5.76 32.58
N LYS A 194 5.51 -4.70 33.36
CA LYS A 194 5.00 -3.46 32.78
C LYS A 194 5.97 -2.99 31.68
N PRO A 195 5.49 -2.28 30.63
CA PRO A 195 6.38 -1.67 29.64
C PRO A 195 7.48 -0.89 30.37
N SER A 196 8.74 -1.17 30.05
CA SER A 196 9.89 -0.46 30.65
C SER A 196 9.97 0.99 30.20
N TYR A 197 9.20 1.35 29.17
CA TYR A 197 9.12 2.66 28.56
C TYR A 197 7.66 3.03 28.37
N GLU A 198 7.26 4.16 28.94
CA GLU A 198 5.97 4.80 28.67
C GLU A 198 6.21 5.98 27.73
N PRO A 199 5.68 5.96 26.50
CA PRO A 199 5.90 7.05 25.56
C PRO A 199 5.33 8.37 26.11
N PRO A 200 6.11 9.47 26.10
CA PRO A 200 5.60 10.75 26.58
C PRO A 200 4.42 11.19 25.72
N LEU A 201 3.26 11.42 26.32
CA LEU A 201 2.06 11.83 25.59
C LEU A 201 2.26 13.20 24.93
N ARG A 202 2.79 14.16 25.69
CA ARG A 202 3.02 15.54 25.22
C ARG A 202 4.22 15.65 24.28
N PRO A 203 4.20 16.57 23.30
CA PRO A 203 5.36 16.85 22.46
C PRO A 203 6.54 17.33 23.31
N ARG A 204 7.76 16.89 22.95
CA ARG A 204 9.01 17.45 23.44
C ARG A 204 9.74 18.11 22.27
N ARG A 205 10.41 19.22 22.53
CA ARG A 205 11.11 20.03 21.52
C ARG A 205 12.60 20.07 21.81
N PRO A 206 13.33 18.96 21.57
CA PRO A 206 14.77 18.96 21.76
C PRO A 206 15.43 19.89 20.75
N GLU A 207 16.33 20.75 21.26
CA GLU A 207 17.14 21.62 20.41
C GLU A 207 18.16 20.79 19.63
N PRO A 208 18.31 20.98 18.30
CA PRO A 208 19.31 20.27 17.53
C PRO A 208 20.74 20.55 18.05
N PRO A 209 21.62 19.53 18.20
CA PRO A 209 23.03 19.72 18.60
C PRO A 209 23.75 20.70 17.68
N PRO A 210 24.81 21.46 18.05
CA PRO A 210 25.42 22.46 17.17
C PRO A 210 25.83 21.95 15.77
N VAL A 211 25.89 22.84 14.78
CA VAL A 211 26.37 22.50 13.43
C VAL A 211 27.84 22.10 13.49
N MET A 212 28.18 20.96 12.89
CA MET A 212 29.54 20.46 12.74
C MET A 212 29.80 20.09 11.27
N ASP A 213 31.01 20.35 10.78
CA ASP A 213 31.46 19.97 9.43
C ASP A 213 30.52 20.41 8.28
N GLY A 214 29.84 21.56 8.43
CA GLY A 214 28.90 22.09 7.43
C GLY A 214 27.55 21.35 7.34
N ARG A 215 27.24 20.44 8.28
CA ARG A 215 26.00 19.67 8.31
C ARG A 215 24.88 20.47 8.97
N GLU A 216 24.23 21.31 8.16
CA GLU A 216 23.17 22.21 8.63
C GLU A 216 21.83 21.50 8.92
N ASN A 217 21.56 20.39 8.23
CA ASN A 217 20.30 19.64 8.39
C ASN A 217 20.17 19.11 9.84
N PRO A 218 19.10 19.45 10.58
CA PRO A 218 18.89 19.00 11.95
C PRO A 218 18.94 17.48 12.15
N VAL A 219 18.44 16.69 11.20
CA VAL A 219 18.48 15.22 11.27
C VAL A 219 19.92 14.74 11.40
N ASP A 220 20.82 15.31 10.61
CA ASP A 220 22.24 14.94 10.62
C ASP A 220 22.94 15.30 11.92
N ARG A 221 22.50 16.38 12.58
CA ARG A 221 23.05 16.85 13.86
C ARG A 221 22.69 15.88 15.01
N PHE A 222 21.47 15.33 15.01
CA PHE A 222 21.10 14.26 15.94
C PHE A 222 21.82 12.94 15.63
N ILE A 223 21.92 12.55 14.35
CA ILE A 223 22.62 11.33 13.95
C ILE A 223 24.11 11.40 14.32
N ASP A 224 24.77 12.55 14.12
CA ASP A 224 26.17 12.74 14.49
C ASP A 224 26.38 12.62 16.01
N LYS A 225 25.46 13.20 16.82
CA LYS A 225 25.45 13.02 18.28
C LYS A 225 25.33 11.53 18.63
N TYR A 226 24.35 10.84 18.06
CA TYR A 226 24.12 9.41 18.30
C TYR A 226 25.36 8.56 17.96
N LEU A 227 25.95 8.76 16.78
CA LEU A 227 27.15 8.02 16.35
C LEU A 227 28.34 8.29 17.29
N SER A 228 28.52 9.53 17.73
CA SER A 228 29.56 9.92 18.68
C SER A 228 29.39 9.22 20.04
N GLU A 229 28.17 9.25 20.61
CA GLU A 229 27.84 8.59 21.88
C GLU A 229 28.06 7.07 21.82
N HIS A 230 27.82 6.46 20.66
CA HIS A 230 28.02 5.03 20.42
C HIS A 230 29.43 4.68 19.92
N LYS A 231 30.33 5.67 19.77
CA LYS A 231 31.70 5.52 19.27
C LYS A 231 31.77 4.85 17.89
N LEU A 232 30.85 5.21 17.02
CA LEU A 232 30.73 4.69 15.66
C LEU A 232 31.25 5.71 14.64
N PRO A 233 31.94 5.25 13.57
CA PRO A 233 32.28 6.13 12.47
C PRO A 233 31.03 6.51 11.67
N ARG A 234 31.09 7.65 10.98
CA ARG A 234 30.08 8.02 9.98
C ARG A 234 30.13 7.03 8.80
N PRO A 235 29.00 6.39 8.43
CA PRO A 235 28.93 5.57 7.23
C PRO A 235 29.24 6.41 5.98
N ALA A 236 29.88 5.80 4.99
CA ALA A 236 30.12 6.44 3.70
C ALA A 236 28.79 6.76 3.00
N GLU A 237 28.75 7.85 2.24
CA GLU A 237 27.60 8.19 1.42
C GLU A 237 27.58 7.39 0.12
N VAL A 238 26.40 7.32 -0.50
CA VAL A 238 26.24 6.77 -1.84
C VAL A 238 26.61 7.81 -2.91
N ASP A 239 26.98 7.31 -4.08
CA ASP A 239 27.19 8.15 -5.26
C ASP A 239 25.87 8.78 -5.77
N ASP A 240 25.97 9.73 -6.70
CA ASP A 240 24.82 10.48 -7.21
C ASP A 240 23.80 9.62 -7.97
N GLY A 241 24.26 8.59 -8.68
CA GLY A 241 23.35 7.69 -9.40
C GLY A 241 22.52 6.84 -8.44
N ALA A 242 23.17 6.32 -7.39
CA ALA A 242 22.52 5.59 -6.31
C ALA A 242 21.58 6.50 -5.49
N PHE A 243 21.98 7.74 -5.20
CA PHE A 243 21.12 8.71 -4.52
C PHE A 243 19.88 9.04 -5.34
N LEU A 244 20.04 9.43 -6.62
CA LEU A 244 18.92 9.76 -7.50
C LEU A 244 17.94 8.59 -7.62
N ARG A 245 18.45 7.38 -7.85
CA ARG A 245 17.59 6.18 -7.93
C ARG A 245 16.82 5.95 -6.62
N ARG A 246 17.49 6.09 -5.47
CA ARG A 246 16.88 5.91 -4.14
C ARG A 246 15.78 6.95 -3.91
N ALA A 247 16.08 8.23 -4.11
CA ALA A 247 15.14 9.34 -3.92
C ALA A 247 13.94 9.25 -4.87
N SER A 248 14.15 8.95 -6.15
CA SER A 248 13.05 8.82 -7.12
C SER A 248 12.11 7.67 -6.76
N LEU A 249 12.65 6.50 -6.40
CA LEU A 249 11.82 5.37 -6.00
C LEU A 249 11.09 5.62 -4.68
N ASP A 250 11.76 6.24 -3.71
CA ASP A 250 11.18 6.48 -2.38
C ASP A 250 10.14 7.59 -2.34
N LEU A 251 10.32 8.66 -3.13
CA LEU A 251 9.46 9.85 -3.07
C LEU A 251 8.32 9.80 -4.10
N ILE A 252 8.54 9.20 -5.28
CA ILE A 252 7.56 9.16 -6.38
C ILE A 252 7.37 7.76 -7.00
N GLY A 253 8.06 6.74 -6.50
CA GLY A 253 7.85 5.35 -6.92
C GLY A 253 8.33 4.99 -8.33
N LEU A 254 9.03 5.88 -9.02
CA LEU A 254 9.50 5.68 -10.39
C LEU A 254 11.01 5.68 -10.48
N PRO A 255 11.62 4.90 -11.40
CA PRO A 255 13.02 5.07 -11.73
C PRO A 255 13.24 6.43 -12.44
N PRO A 256 14.40 7.08 -12.26
CA PRO A 256 14.76 8.26 -13.05
C PRO A 256 14.93 7.88 -14.52
N THR A 257 14.60 8.81 -15.40
CA THR A 257 14.91 8.70 -16.84
C THR A 257 16.42 8.84 -17.07
N PRO A 258 16.96 8.31 -18.19
CA PRO A 258 18.36 8.51 -18.55
C PRO A 258 18.76 9.99 -18.62
N ALA A 259 17.86 10.86 -19.12
CA ALA A 259 18.12 12.29 -19.20
C ALA A 259 18.20 12.96 -17.81
N GLU A 260 17.32 12.60 -16.88
CA GLU A 260 17.39 13.07 -15.49
C GLU A 260 18.68 12.63 -14.81
N LEU A 261 19.12 11.38 -15.03
CA LEU A 261 20.39 10.88 -14.50
C LEU A 261 21.58 11.65 -15.04
N GLU A 262 21.67 11.83 -16.36
CA GLU A 262 22.77 12.58 -16.98
C GLU A 262 22.82 14.03 -16.49
N ALA A 263 21.66 14.69 -16.37
CA ALA A 263 21.57 16.06 -15.87
C ALA A 263 22.04 16.15 -14.40
N PHE A 264 21.57 15.22 -13.55
CA PHE A 264 21.87 15.22 -12.13
C PHE A 264 23.35 14.92 -11.81
N VAL A 265 23.97 14.01 -12.57
CA VAL A 265 25.40 13.69 -12.42
C VAL A 265 26.28 14.85 -12.88
N LYS A 266 25.85 15.62 -13.89
CA LYS A 266 26.58 16.81 -14.38
C LYS A 266 26.42 18.04 -13.49
N ASP A 267 25.34 18.13 -12.71
CA ASP A 267 25.13 19.23 -11.76
C ASP A 267 26.21 19.18 -10.66
N SER A 268 26.99 20.24 -10.54
CA SER A 268 28.08 20.37 -9.55
C SER A 268 27.68 21.17 -8.32
N ASP A 269 26.44 21.62 -8.23
CA ASP A 269 25.98 22.44 -7.12
C ASP A 269 25.86 21.59 -5.83
N PRO A 270 26.42 22.06 -4.70
CA PRO A 270 26.43 21.31 -3.44
C PRO A 270 25.03 21.04 -2.86
N GLY A 271 24.03 21.87 -3.19
CA GLY A 271 22.64 21.74 -2.78
C GLY A 271 21.77 20.88 -3.71
N LYS A 272 22.33 20.28 -4.77
CA LYS A 272 21.55 19.54 -5.79
C LYS A 272 20.69 18.42 -5.23
N ARG A 273 21.15 17.73 -4.18
CA ARG A 273 20.42 16.61 -3.56
C ARG A 273 19.14 17.06 -2.85
N ALA A 274 19.22 18.14 -2.08
CA ALA A 274 18.06 18.75 -1.43
C ALA A 274 17.08 19.34 -2.46
N ARG A 275 17.59 20.03 -3.49
CA ARG A 275 16.76 20.54 -4.60
C ARG A 275 16.05 19.41 -5.34
N LEU A 276 16.73 18.30 -5.60
CA LEU A 276 16.14 17.13 -6.25
C LEU A 276 14.98 16.58 -5.41
N ALA A 277 15.15 16.39 -4.10
CA ALA A 277 14.09 15.89 -3.24
C ALA A 277 12.84 16.80 -3.28
N GLY A 278 13.03 18.12 -3.19
CA GLY A 278 11.95 19.10 -3.35
C GLY A 278 11.29 19.04 -4.73
N GLY A 279 12.09 18.94 -5.80
CA GLY A 279 11.59 18.83 -7.18
C GLY A 279 10.78 17.56 -7.44
N LEU A 280 11.19 16.42 -6.87
CA LEU A 280 10.44 15.17 -6.95
C LEU A 280 9.10 15.28 -6.22
N LEU A 281 9.07 15.84 -5.02
CA LEU A 281 7.85 16.01 -4.23
C LEU A 281 6.88 17.04 -4.83
N ALA A 282 7.39 17.99 -5.63
CA ALA A 282 6.59 18.93 -6.41
C ALA A 282 5.90 18.27 -7.62
N ARG A 283 6.26 17.04 -8.01
CA ARG A 283 5.53 16.25 -9.02
C ARG A 283 4.27 15.65 -8.42
N ASP A 284 3.25 16.49 -8.21
CA ASP A 284 2.08 16.17 -7.38
C ASP A 284 1.37 14.86 -7.77
N THR A 285 1.20 14.61 -9.07
CA THR A 285 0.56 13.38 -9.55
C THR A 285 1.41 12.14 -9.26
N ASP A 286 2.72 12.20 -9.54
CA ASP A 286 3.61 11.05 -9.29
C ASP A 286 3.76 10.76 -7.80
N TYR A 287 3.80 11.83 -6.98
CA TYR A 287 3.74 11.73 -5.53
C TYR A 287 2.44 11.07 -5.07
N ALA A 288 1.29 11.61 -5.46
CA ALA A 288 0.00 11.13 -5.01
C ALA A 288 -0.21 9.66 -5.38
N GLU A 289 0.11 9.28 -6.61
CA GLU A 289 -0.03 7.91 -7.09
C GLU A 289 0.96 6.96 -6.42
N HIS A 290 2.15 7.40 -6.01
CA HIS A 290 3.06 6.59 -5.21
C HIS A 290 2.57 6.37 -3.78
N TRP A 291 2.20 7.46 -3.09
CA TRP A 291 1.80 7.43 -1.69
C TRP A 291 0.40 6.88 -1.48
N LEU A 292 -0.40 6.78 -2.53
CA LEU A 292 -1.68 6.09 -2.53
C LEU A 292 -1.57 4.65 -2.05
N THR A 293 -0.53 3.91 -2.47
CA THR A 293 -0.29 2.54 -1.99
C THR A 293 -0.08 2.53 -0.47
N PHE A 294 0.82 3.38 0.03
CA PHE A 294 1.13 3.48 1.46
C PHE A 294 -0.13 3.76 2.29
N TRP A 295 -0.94 4.73 1.87
CA TRP A 295 -2.16 5.09 2.59
C TRP A 295 -3.29 4.09 2.40
N ASN A 296 -3.45 3.51 1.22
CA ASN A 296 -4.43 2.45 1.00
C ASN A 296 -4.18 1.25 1.92
N ASP A 297 -2.91 0.90 2.15
CA ASP A 297 -2.55 -0.17 3.08
C ASP A 297 -2.92 0.21 4.54
N HIS A 298 -2.59 1.42 4.99
CA HIS A 298 -2.89 1.88 6.36
C HIS A 298 -4.38 2.17 6.61
N LEU A 299 -5.10 2.61 5.58
CA LEU A 299 -6.53 2.92 5.64
C LEU A 299 -7.39 1.73 5.22
N ARG A 300 -6.76 0.61 4.88
CA ARG A 300 -7.44 -0.62 4.45
C ARG A 300 -8.36 -0.39 3.23
N ASN A 301 -8.00 0.54 2.35
CA ASN A 301 -8.81 0.93 1.20
C ASN A 301 -8.37 0.17 -0.05
N ASP A 302 -9.30 -0.48 -0.74
CA ASP A 302 -9.05 -1.24 -1.96
C ASP A 302 -10.10 -0.91 -3.05
N TYR A 303 -9.86 -1.36 -4.28
CA TYR A 303 -10.77 -1.14 -5.42
C TYR A 303 -11.79 -2.25 -5.62
N ALA A 304 -11.66 -3.34 -4.85
CA ALA A 304 -12.57 -4.47 -4.78
C ALA A 304 -12.37 -5.18 -3.44
N GLY A 305 -13.25 -6.11 -3.07
CA GLY A 305 -13.08 -6.92 -1.85
C GLY A 305 -14.33 -7.06 -1.02
N THR A 306 -14.23 -7.90 0.00
CA THR A 306 -15.35 -8.35 0.85
C THR A 306 -16.05 -7.20 1.58
N GLY A 307 -15.29 -6.17 1.97
CA GLY A 307 -15.82 -4.98 2.64
C GLY A 307 -16.86 -4.20 1.84
N PHE A 308 -16.81 -4.27 0.50
CA PHE A 308 -17.69 -3.51 -0.38
C PHE A 308 -18.97 -4.29 -0.79
N ILE A 309 -19.00 -5.61 -0.60
CA ILE A 309 -20.08 -6.49 -1.10
C ILE A 309 -21.41 -6.24 -0.38
N THR A 310 -21.37 -5.94 0.92
CA THR A 310 -22.57 -5.75 1.74
C THR A 310 -23.03 -4.30 1.80
N GLY A 311 -22.38 -3.39 1.06
CA GLY A 311 -22.68 -1.96 1.05
C GLY A 311 -22.40 -1.25 2.38
N GLY A 312 -21.74 -1.93 3.34
CA GLY A 312 -21.40 -1.36 4.65
C GLY A 312 -20.23 -0.37 4.60
N ARG A 313 -19.30 -0.56 3.66
CA ARG A 313 -18.11 0.27 3.46
C ARG A 313 -18.07 0.83 2.04
N SER A 314 -17.72 2.10 1.90
CA SER A 314 -17.47 2.76 0.61
C SER A 314 -15.98 2.94 0.35
N GLN A 315 -15.59 3.04 -0.92
CA GLN A 315 -14.21 3.39 -1.28
C GLN A 315 -13.96 4.87 -0.99
N ILE A 316 -12.78 5.17 -0.44
CA ILE A 316 -12.36 6.57 -0.17
C ILE A 316 -11.32 7.06 -1.19
N SER A 317 -11.16 6.35 -2.31
CA SER A 317 -10.08 6.56 -3.28
C SER A 317 -10.06 7.97 -3.87
N GLN A 318 -11.22 8.57 -4.15
CA GLN A 318 -11.32 9.94 -4.65
C GLN A 318 -10.86 10.95 -3.59
N TRP A 319 -11.36 10.81 -2.37
CA TRP A 319 -10.96 11.64 -1.23
C TRP A 319 -9.46 11.53 -0.97
N LEU A 320 -8.93 10.30 -0.92
CA LEU A 320 -7.53 10.05 -0.63
C LEU A 320 -6.62 10.61 -1.72
N TYR A 321 -6.94 10.39 -2.99
CA TYR A 321 -6.18 10.97 -4.11
C TYR A 321 -6.15 12.50 -4.01
N ARG A 322 -7.32 13.13 -3.77
CA ARG A 322 -7.42 14.58 -3.61
C ARG A 322 -6.55 15.07 -2.46
N ALA A 323 -6.66 14.45 -1.29
CA ALA A 323 -5.89 14.82 -0.11
C ALA A 323 -4.37 14.76 -0.36
N LEU A 324 -3.89 13.75 -1.08
CA LEU A 324 -2.48 13.60 -1.41
C LEU A 324 -2.01 14.59 -2.48
N VAL A 325 -2.78 14.75 -3.56
CA VAL A 325 -2.38 15.61 -4.68
C VAL A 325 -2.40 17.10 -4.29
N THR A 326 -3.25 17.49 -3.35
CA THR A 326 -3.29 18.86 -2.80
C THR A 326 -2.40 19.06 -1.58
N ASN A 327 -1.68 18.02 -1.12
CA ASN A 327 -0.87 18.04 0.11
C ASN A 327 -1.67 18.52 1.34
N MET A 328 -2.85 17.95 1.55
CA MET A 328 -3.71 18.23 2.71
C MET A 328 -2.90 18.07 4.02
N PRO A 329 -2.96 19.04 4.94
CA PRO A 329 -2.37 18.92 6.27
C PRO A 329 -2.80 17.62 6.96
N TYR A 330 -1.87 16.90 7.58
CA TYR A 330 -2.18 15.56 8.11
C TYR A 330 -3.18 15.58 9.28
N ASP A 331 -3.24 16.67 10.04
CA ASP A 331 -4.26 16.82 11.08
C ASP A 331 -5.66 16.99 10.48
N GLU A 332 -5.82 17.75 9.39
CA GLU A 332 -7.06 17.81 8.62
C GLU A 332 -7.39 16.45 8.00
N PHE A 333 -6.40 15.77 7.42
CA PHE A 333 -6.53 14.41 6.88
C PHE A 333 -7.09 13.44 7.92
N ALA A 334 -6.56 13.47 9.15
CA ALA A 334 -7.05 12.64 10.25
C ALA A 334 -8.44 13.05 10.72
N ARG A 335 -8.73 14.36 10.84
CA ARG A 335 -10.06 14.86 11.23
C ARG A 335 -11.13 14.41 10.25
N GLU A 336 -10.91 14.55 8.94
CA GLU A 336 -11.90 14.15 7.93
C GLU A 336 -12.12 12.62 7.91
N LEU A 337 -11.11 11.82 8.25
CA LEU A 337 -11.28 10.37 8.36
C LEU A 337 -12.05 9.94 9.62
N VAL A 338 -11.86 10.64 10.73
CA VAL A 338 -12.51 10.34 12.03
C VAL A 338 -13.94 10.90 12.08
N ALA A 339 -14.12 12.14 11.62
CA ALA A 339 -15.36 12.89 11.60
C ALA A 339 -15.59 13.47 10.19
N PRO A 340 -16.09 12.65 9.26
CA PRO A 340 -16.26 13.05 7.86
C PRO A 340 -17.18 14.26 7.70
N PRO A 341 -16.73 15.37 7.09
CA PRO A 341 -17.60 16.50 6.77
C PRO A 341 -18.53 16.19 5.58
N LYS A 342 -18.15 15.18 4.77
CA LYS A 342 -18.87 14.65 3.62
C LYS A 342 -18.71 13.13 3.59
N ASP A 343 -19.58 12.44 2.87
CA ASP A 343 -19.57 10.98 2.80
C ASP A 343 -18.35 10.37 2.07
N ASP A 344 -17.53 11.18 1.39
CA ASP A 344 -16.42 10.72 0.54
C ASP A 344 -15.21 10.14 1.33
N SER A 345 -15.08 10.46 2.61
CA SER A 345 -14.08 9.88 3.55
C SER A 345 -14.69 8.90 4.56
N ALA A 346 -16.02 8.82 4.66
CA ALA A 346 -16.73 8.02 5.67
C ALA A 346 -16.45 6.51 5.58
N GLY A 347 -16.03 6.03 4.40
CA GLY A 347 -15.67 4.63 4.15
C GLY A 347 -14.48 4.12 4.98
N PHE A 348 -13.67 4.99 5.57
CA PHE A 348 -12.59 4.55 6.47
C PHE A 348 -13.11 4.18 7.87
N GLY A 349 -13.94 5.04 8.47
CA GLY A 349 -14.57 4.73 9.75
C GLY A 349 -15.56 3.57 9.65
N ALA A 350 -16.12 3.35 8.46
CA ALA A 350 -16.94 2.20 8.16
C ALA A 350 -16.11 0.91 8.04
N GLY A 351 -16.35 -0.02 8.97
CA GLY A 351 -15.78 -1.38 8.95
C GLY A 351 -16.51 -2.34 8.01
N ILE A 352 -16.01 -3.58 7.94
CA ILE A 352 -16.67 -4.67 7.21
C ILE A 352 -17.93 -5.08 7.95
N LYS A 353 -19.08 -4.95 7.28
CA LYS A 353 -20.35 -5.48 7.75
C LYS A 353 -20.53 -6.91 7.28
N TRP A 354 -20.34 -7.86 8.19
CA TRP A 354 -20.51 -9.30 7.92
C TRP A 354 -21.99 -9.71 7.84
N ARG A 355 -22.26 -10.81 7.12
CA ARG A 355 -23.59 -11.44 7.09
C ARG A 355 -23.66 -12.50 8.20
N GLY A 356 -24.60 -12.36 9.13
CA GLY A 356 -24.80 -13.33 10.23
C GLY A 356 -24.09 -12.95 11.53
N GLU A 357 -24.04 -13.89 12.48
CA GLU A 357 -23.33 -13.73 13.75
C GLU A 357 -21.81 -13.81 13.54
N VAL A 358 -21.10 -12.78 13.97
CA VAL A 358 -19.64 -12.71 14.04
C VAL A 358 -19.21 -12.48 15.47
N SER A 359 -17.94 -12.77 15.78
CA SER A 359 -17.39 -12.51 17.12
C SER A 359 -17.59 -11.04 17.54
N ALA A 360 -17.77 -10.82 18.83
CA ALA A 360 -17.89 -9.49 19.43
C ALA A 360 -16.62 -8.64 19.18
N GLY A 361 -15.48 -9.29 18.97
CA GLY A 361 -14.22 -8.63 18.59
C GLY A 361 -14.14 -8.18 17.12
N GLN A 362 -15.18 -8.44 16.32
CA GLN A 362 -15.22 -8.13 14.88
C GLN A 362 -16.41 -7.25 14.47
N THR A 363 -17.12 -6.63 15.40
CA THR A 363 -18.16 -5.67 15.04
C THR A 363 -17.56 -4.42 14.38
N VAL A 364 -18.39 -3.65 13.67
CA VAL A 364 -17.94 -2.46 12.95
C VAL A 364 -17.35 -1.41 13.91
N GLU A 365 -17.93 -1.28 15.10
CA GLU A 365 -17.48 -0.36 16.15
C GLU A 365 -16.10 -0.75 16.70
N ILE A 366 -15.85 -2.05 16.90
CA ILE A 366 -14.55 -2.54 17.34
C ILE A 366 -13.50 -2.40 16.23
N GLN A 367 -13.87 -2.66 14.98
CA GLN A 367 -12.99 -2.40 13.83
C GLN A 367 -12.60 -0.92 13.72
N PHE A 368 -13.53 -0.01 14.00
CA PHE A 368 -13.25 1.44 14.06
C PHE A 368 -12.21 1.74 15.14
N SER A 369 -12.41 1.23 16.36
CA SER A 369 -11.47 1.39 17.48
C SER A 369 -10.06 0.91 17.13
N GLN A 370 -9.94 -0.27 16.53
CA GLN A 370 -8.66 -0.83 16.06
C GLN A 370 -8.03 0.06 14.99
N SER A 371 -8.80 0.49 13.99
CA SER A 371 -8.29 1.24 12.85
C SER A 371 -7.81 2.64 13.26
N ILE A 372 -8.56 3.37 14.09
CA ILE A 372 -8.13 4.69 14.59
C ILE A 372 -6.86 4.56 15.43
N SER A 373 -6.85 3.62 16.37
CA SER A 373 -5.74 3.41 17.30
C SER A 373 -4.45 3.01 16.58
N GLN A 374 -4.55 2.08 15.62
CA GLN A 374 -3.38 1.64 14.87
C GLN A 374 -2.93 2.75 13.93
N THR A 375 -3.81 3.28 13.08
CA THR A 375 -3.46 4.22 12.01
C THR A 375 -2.98 5.58 12.50
N PHE A 376 -3.45 6.11 13.62
CA PHE A 376 -3.05 7.47 14.02
C PHE A 376 -2.19 7.51 15.28
N LEU A 377 -2.21 6.44 16.07
CA LEU A 377 -1.50 6.41 17.35
C LEU A 377 -0.43 5.33 17.40
N GLY A 378 -0.39 4.37 16.48
CA GLY A 378 0.52 3.22 16.57
C GLY A 378 0.23 2.38 17.81
N ILE A 379 -1.05 2.15 18.07
CA ILE A 379 -1.58 1.34 19.17
C ILE A 379 -2.28 0.11 18.59
N ASN A 380 -1.89 -1.08 19.02
CA ASN A 380 -2.53 -2.31 18.62
C ASN A 380 -3.67 -2.70 19.59
N MET A 381 -4.91 -2.40 19.23
CA MET A 381 -6.09 -2.77 20.03
C MET A 381 -6.62 -4.18 19.74
N LYS A 382 -5.95 -4.99 18.91
CA LYS A 382 -6.50 -6.27 18.47
C LYS A 382 -6.68 -7.25 19.62
N CYS A 383 -5.67 -7.42 20.48
CA CYS A 383 -5.81 -8.24 21.69
C CYS A 383 -6.87 -7.65 22.64
N ALA A 384 -6.77 -6.34 22.89
CA ALA A 384 -7.68 -5.55 23.72
C ALA A 384 -9.15 -5.66 23.27
N SER A 385 -9.44 -6.04 22.03
CA SER A 385 -10.80 -6.16 21.52
C SER A 385 -11.56 -7.39 22.03
N CYS A 386 -10.87 -8.38 22.60
CA CYS A 386 -11.48 -9.60 23.16
C CYS A 386 -11.18 -9.79 24.65
N HIS A 387 -10.03 -9.31 25.13
CA HIS A 387 -9.59 -9.36 26.52
C HIS A 387 -8.52 -8.30 26.76
N ASP A 388 -8.15 -7.98 28.00
CA ASP A 388 -7.01 -7.10 28.25
C ASP A 388 -5.74 -7.63 27.58
N SER A 389 -4.99 -6.75 26.92
CA SER A 389 -3.79 -7.14 26.20
C SER A 389 -2.79 -7.86 27.11
N PHE A 390 -2.13 -8.87 26.54
CA PHE A 390 -1.12 -9.65 27.25
C PHE A 390 0.30 -9.18 26.94
N ILE A 391 0.46 -8.33 25.93
CA ILE A 391 1.75 -7.88 25.39
C ILE A 391 1.98 -6.38 25.63
N ASP A 392 0.92 -5.62 25.91
CA ASP A 392 0.97 -4.19 26.18
C ASP A 392 -0.09 -3.78 27.20
N GLN A 393 -0.20 -2.47 27.47
CA GLN A 393 -1.02 -1.93 28.55
C GLN A 393 -2.51 -1.76 28.22
N TRP A 394 -2.92 -2.02 26.97
CA TRP A 394 -4.27 -1.69 26.52
C TRP A 394 -5.31 -2.68 27.05
N LYS A 395 -6.40 -2.15 27.58
CA LYS A 395 -7.45 -2.93 28.23
C LYS A 395 -8.66 -3.12 27.32
N LEU A 396 -9.46 -4.12 27.67
CA LEU A 396 -10.78 -4.34 27.07
C LEU A 396 -11.65 -3.08 27.13
N THR A 397 -11.58 -2.35 28.23
CA THR A 397 -12.31 -1.09 28.42
C THR A 397 -11.87 0.00 27.45
N ASP A 398 -10.60 0.03 27.05
CA ASP A 398 -10.06 1.08 26.18
C ASP A 398 -10.51 0.84 24.73
N ALA A 399 -10.42 -0.42 24.28
CA ALA A 399 -10.92 -0.82 22.96
C ALA A 399 -12.43 -0.59 22.82
N TYR A 400 -13.22 -1.01 23.82
CA TYR A 400 -14.66 -0.80 23.84
C TYR A 400 -15.07 0.66 24.05
N GLY A 401 -14.27 1.44 24.79
CA GLY A 401 -14.51 2.86 25.00
C GLY A 401 -14.41 3.66 23.70
N LEU A 402 -13.36 3.42 22.92
CA LEU A 402 -13.23 3.99 21.57
C LEU A 402 -14.30 3.47 20.61
N ALA A 403 -14.65 2.18 20.69
CA ALA A 403 -15.71 1.62 19.86
C ALA A 403 -17.07 2.27 20.15
N ALA A 404 -17.36 2.49 21.43
CA ALA A 404 -18.59 3.10 21.87
C ALA A 404 -18.77 4.53 21.31
N ILE A 405 -17.69 5.31 21.07
CA ILE A 405 -17.75 6.62 20.40
C ILE A 405 -18.43 6.52 19.03
N TYR A 406 -18.16 5.45 18.28
CA TYR A 406 -18.69 5.23 16.93
C TYR A 406 -20.07 4.57 16.93
N SER A 407 -20.50 3.95 18.02
CA SER A 407 -21.76 3.21 18.08
C SER A 407 -22.99 4.11 18.10
N ASP A 408 -24.01 3.81 17.30
CA ASP A 408 -25.32 4.48 17.36
C ASP A 408 -26.25 3.92 18.47
N LYS A 409 -25.82 2.86 19.17
CA LYS A 409 -26.58 2.18 20.22
C LYS A 409 -25.71 1.88 21.46
N PRO A 410 -26.30 1.70 22.64
CA PRO A 410 -25.56 1.20 23.79
C PRO A 410 -24.83 -0.12 23.47
N MET A 411 -23.58 -0.22 23.91
CA MET A 411 -22.75 -1.41 23.75
C MET A 411 -22.52 -2.07 25.10
N GLU A 412 -22.33 -3.38 25.10
CA GLU A 412 -21.90 -4.18 26.26
C GLU A 412 -20.47 -4.67 26.03
N LEU A 413 -19.67 -4.79 27.10
CA LEU A 413 -18.36 -5.43 27.04
C LEU A 413 -18.53 -6.94 26.87
N TYR A 414 -17.80 -7.53 25.93
CA TYR A 414 -17.67 -8.98 25.77
C TYR A 414 -16.23 -9.40 26.01
N ARG A 415 -16.04 -10.43 26.83
CA ARG A 415 -14.73 -11.07 27.03
C ARG A 415 -14.72 -12.42 26.35
N CYS A 416 -13.92 -12.57 25.31
CA CYS A 416 -13.86 -13.77 24.46
C CYS A 416 -15.27 -14.23 24.03
N ASP A 417 -16.03 -13.32 23.41
CA ASP A 417 -17.44 -13.50 22.97
C ASP A 417 -18.47 -13.76 24.08
N LYS A 418 -18.07 -13.66 25.36
CA LYS A 418 -19.00 -13.80 26.48
C LYS A 418 -19.41 -12.43 27.02
N PRO A 419 -20.72 -12.12 27.09
CA PRO A 419 -21.21 -10.88 27.68
C PRO A 419 -20.77 -10.78 29.15
N THR A 420 -20.41 -9.57 29.58
CA THR A 420 -19.90 -9.32 30.94
C THR A 420 -20.94 -8.67 31.87
N GLY A 421 -22.09 -8.29 31.34
CA GLY A 421 -23.12 -7.50 32.02
C GLY A 421 -22.76 -6.02 32.20
N LYS A 422 -21.59 -5.58 31.70
CA LYS A 422 -21.09 -4.21 31.89
C LYS A 422 -21.27 -3.39 30.61
N PRO A 423 -21.84 -2.18 30.68
CA PRO A 423 -21.95 -1.30 29.52
C PRO A 423 -20.57 -0.75 29.11
N ALA A 424 -20.35 -0.61 27.81
CA ALA A 424 -19.25 0.18 27.28
C ALA A 424 -19.63 1.66 27.33
N VAL A 425 -18.73 2.49 27.86
CA VAL A 425 -18.90 3.94 27.94
C VAL A 425 -17.96 4.57 26.94
N ALA A 426 -18.49 5.42 26.06
CA ALA A 426 -17.68 6.14 25.09
C ALA A 426 -16.62 6.98 25.81
N SER A 427 -15.35 6.72 25.51
CA SER A 427 -14.23 7.35 26.21
C SER A 427 -13.00 7.45 25.33
N TRP A 428 -12.19 8.47 25.61
CA TRP A 428 -10.87 8.63 25.02
C TRP A 428 -9.81 7.93 25.88
N VAL A 429 -8.79 7.37 25.22
CA VAL A 429 -7.75 6.55 25.88
C VAL A 429 -6.70 7.37 26.63
N PHE A 430 -6.64 8.69 26.42
CA PHE A 430 -5.74 9.60 27.12
C PHE A 430 -6.52 10.72 27.84
N PRO A 431 -7.11 10.44 29.02
CA PRO A 431 -7.96 11.41 29.73
C PRO A 431 -7.25 12.72 30.09
N GLU A 432 -5.91 12.73 30.10
CA GLU A 432 -5.08 13.91 30.36
C GLU A 432 -5.24 15.02 29.31
N LEU A 433 -5.70 14.68 28.10
CA LEU A 433 -5.98 15.64 27.02
C LEU A 433 -7.43 16.09 26.97
N GLY A 434 -8.30 15.46 27.76
CA GLY A 434 -9.74 15.64 27.73
C GLY A 434 -10.48 14.32 27.53
N ASN A 435 -11.80 14.40 27.41
CA ASN A 435 -12.66 13.24 27.25
C ASN A 435 -13.81 13.54 26.28
N VAL A 436 -14.48 12.50 25.84
CA VAL A 436 -15.69 12.58 25.00
C VAL A 436 -16.93 12.57 25.89
N ASP A 437 -17.94 13.37 25.54
CA ASP A 437 -19.26 13.30 26.16
C ASP A 437 -19.97 12.03 25.69
N ALA A 438 -20.06 11.03 26.57
CA ALA A 438 -20.66 9.75 26.25
C ALA A 438 -22.17 9.84 25.93
N ALA A 439 -22.87 10.89 26.37
CA ALA A 439 -24.28 11.10 26.10
C ALA A 439 -24.56 11.84 24.78
N ALA A 440 -23.53 12.42 24.16
CA ALA A 440 -23.69 13.19 22.93
C ALA A 440 -24.03 12.27 21.72
N PRO A 441 -24.74 12.79 20.70
CA PRO A 441 -24.97 12.07 19.45
C PRO A 441 -23.65 11.65 18.80
N ARG A 442 -23.66 10.53 18.05
CA ARG A 442 -22.46 10.00 17.38
C ARG A 442 -21.66 11.04 16.59
N PRO A 443 -22.25 11.92 15.74
CA PRO A 443 -21.47 12.93 15.02
C PRO A 443 -20.68 13.87 15.95
N GLU A 444 -21.27 14.28 17.06
CA GLU A 444 -20.62 15.15 18.04
C GLU A 444 -19.48 14.40 18.75
N ARG A 445 -19.69 13.14 19.12
CA ARG A 445 -18.63 12.31 19.73
C ARG A 445 -17.46 12.06 18.78
N LEU A 446 -17.73 11.89 17.48
CA LEU A 446 -16.68 11.78 16.45
C LEU A 446 -15.91 13.10 16.29
N ASN A 447 -16.58 14.24 16.30
CA ASN A 447 -15.91 15.55 16.29
C ASN A 447 -15.00 15.74 17.51
N GLN A 448 -15.48 15.36 18.70
CA GLN A 448 -14.69 15.40 19.93
C GLN A 448 -13.48 14.46 19.86
N LEU A 449 -13.66 13.23 19.35
CA LEU A 449 -12.56 12.30 19.11
C LEU A 449 -11.54 12.85 18.11
N ALA A 450 -12.00 13.44 17.00
CA ALA A 450 -11.14 14.05 15.99
C ALA A 450 -10.31 15.20 16.59
N ALA A 451 -10.93 16.04 17.44
CA ALA A 451 -10.27 17.12 18.15
C ALA A 451 -9.23 16.62 19.16
N LEU A 452 -9.53 15.56 19.91
CA LEU A 452 -8.61 14.94 20.88
C LEU A 452 -7.43 14.24 20.18
N LEU A 453 -7.71 13.51 19.10
CA LEU A 453 -6.71 12.80 18.31
C LEU A 453 -5.66 13.76 17.75
N THR A 454 -6.10 14.90 17.23
CA THR A 454 -5.27 15.93 16.61
C THR A 454 -4.96 17.10 17.55
N HIS A 455 -5.17 16.91 18.85
CA HIS A 455 -4.91 17.92 19.85
C HIS A 455 -3.42 18.30 19.86
N LYS A 456 -3.11 19.59 20.03
CA LYS A 456 -1.72 20.08 19.98
C LYS A 456 -0.79 19.43 21.02
N GLU A 457 -1.36 18.98 22.14
CA GLU A 457 -0.61 18.27 23.19
C GLU A 457 -0.58 16.74 22.99
N ASN A 458 -1.19 16.22 21.92
CA ASN A 458 -1.05 14.81 21.54
C ASN A 458 0.21 14.60 20.68
N GLY A 459 1.38 14.58 21.31
CA GLY A 459 2.65 14.33 20.61
C GLY A 459 2.75 12.92 20.02
N ARG A 460 1.97 11.95 20.52
CA ARG A 460 1.93 10.59 19.95
C ARG A 460 1.42 10.59 18.51
N PHE A 461 0.45 11.45 18.18
CA PHE A 461 -0.08 11.60 16.82
C PHE A 461 1.03 11.93 15.81
N SER A 462 1.77 13.00 16.05
CA SER A 462 2.88 13.43 15.17
C SER A 462 4.00 12.40 15.10
N ARG A 463 4.44 11.86 16.25
CA ARG A 463 5.51 10.86 16.32
C ARG A 463 5.19 9.59 15.53
N THR A 464 3.94 9.16 15.55
CA THR A 464 3.50 7.95 14.83
C THR A 464 3.70 8.12 13.33
N LEU A 465 3.27 9.25 12.75
CA LEU A 465 3.44 9.46 11.32
C LEU A 465 4.91 9.62 10.95
N VAL A 466 5.67 10.47 11.65
CA VAL A 466 7.09 10.70 11.28
C VAL A 466 7.92 9.42 11.44
N ASN A 467 7.60 8.56 12.40
CA ASN A 467 8.24 7.24 12.53
C ASN A 467 7.94 6.34 11.33
N ARG A 468 6.72 6.37 10.79
CA ARG A 468 6.36 5.61 9.58
C ARG A 468 7.00 6.16 8.32
N LEU A 469 7.08 7.48 8.17
CA LEU A 469 7.81 8.12 7.08
C LEU A 469 9.30 7.77 7.16
N TRP A 470 9.89 7.85 8.34
CA TRP A 470 11.26 7.41 8.60
C TRP A 470 11.45 5.93 8.25
N HIS A 471 10.58 5.04 8.74
CA HIS A 471 10.62 3.62 8.40
C HIS A 471 10.54 3.40 6.88
N ARG A 472 9.67 4.13 6.17
CA ARG A 472 9.51 4.03 4.73
C ARG A 472 10.77 4.44 3.97
N LEU A 473 11.47 5.47 4.42
CA LEU A 473 12.70 5.98 3.79
C LEU A 473 13.95 5.19 4.21
N MET A 474 14.07 4.85 5.49
CA MET A 474 15.29 4.30 6.10
C MET A 474 15.25 2.78 6.27
N GLY A 475 14.10 2.11 6.03
CA GLY A 475 13.94 0.66 6.12
C GLY A 475 13.83 0.09 7.54
N ARG A 476 13.94 0.95 8.56
CA ARG A 476 13.62 0.66 9.96
C ARG A 476 13.15 1.94 10.64
N GLY A 477 12.12 1.87 11.48
CA GLY A 477 11.63 3.01 12.26
C GLY A 477 12.61 3.44 13.36
N LEU A 478 12.41 4.66 13.86
CA LEU A 478 12.94 5.12 15.16
C LEU A 478 12.39 4.24 16.28
N VAL A 479 11.10 3.95 16.21
CA VAL A 479 10.42 2.88 16.95
C VAL A 479 10.10 1.74 16.00
N TYR A 480 10.36 0.50 16.43
CA TYR A 480 10.05 -0.69 15.65
C TYR A 480 9.47 -1.79 16.57
N PRO A 481 8.40 -2.49 16.16
CA PRO A 481 7.61 -2.29 14.93
C PRO A 481 6.88 -0.93 14.85
N PRO A 482 6.56 -0.41 13.63
CA PRO A 482 5.96 0.91 13.47
C PRO A 482 4.53 1.03 14.03
N ASP A 483 3.84 -0.09 14.22
CA ASP A 483 2.48 -0.15 14.81
C ASP A 483 2.50 -0.39 16.33
N SER A 484 3.69 -0.37 16.94
CA SER A 484 3.90 -0.57 18.37
C SER A 484 4.66 0.61 18.95
N MET A 485 4.06 1.80 18.88
CA MET A 485 4.66 3.06 19.39
C MET A 485 4.82 3.11 20.92
N GLY A 486 4.42 2.04 21.63
CA GLY A 486 4.77 1.77 23.03
C GLY A 486 6.21 1.34 23.25
N MET A 487 6.95 0.97 22.19
CA MET A 487 8.34 0.53 22.30
C MET A 487 9.31 1.71 22.38
N GLN A 488 10.43 1.49 23.07
CA GLN A 488 11.47 2.51 23.21
C GLN A 488 12.10 2.84 21.84
N PRO A 489 12.20 4.12 21.45
CA PRO A 489 12.94 4.52 20.26
C PRO A 489 14.44 4.34 20.47
N TRP A 490 15.18 4.02 19.40
CA TRP A 490 16.65 3.99 19.47
C TRP A 490 17.26 5.40 19.55
N ASP A 491 16.54 6.43 19.12
CA ASP A 491 16.86 7.84 19.35
C ASP A 491 15.55 8.62 19.63
N ALA A 492 15.32 8.93 20.91
CA ALA A 492 14.14 9.65 21.36
C ALA A 492 14.19 11.15 21.01
N ASP A 493 15.39 11.75 20.99
CA ASP A 493 15.57 13.17 20.67
C ASP A 493 15.23 13.42 19.20
N LEU A 494 15.72 12.57 18.30
CA LEU A 494 15.41 12.68 16.88
C LEU A 494 13.91 12.45 16.59
N LEU A 495 13.28 11.46 17.25
CA LEU A 495 11.85 11.22 17.10
C LEU A 495 11.01 12.42 17.58
N ASP A 496 11.36 12.97 18.74
CA ASP A 496 10.70 14.14 19.31
C ASP A 496 10.90 15.38 18.45
N PHE A 497 12.12 15.61 17.96
CA PHE A 497 12.42 16.70 17.03
C PHE A 497 11.56 16.59 15.76
N LEU A 498 11.56 15.43 15.09
CA LEU A 498 10.79 15.26 13.86
C LEU A 498 9.29 15.43 14.11
N GLY A 499 8.76 14.92 15.23
CA GLY A 499 7.35 15.07 15.59
C GLY A 499 6.96 16.53 15.89
N ALA A 500 7.82 17.26 16.60
CA ALA A 500 7.66 18.66 16.91
C ALA A 500 7.76 19.55 15.66
N ASP A 501 8.78 19.32 14.83
CA ASP A 501 9.01 20.03 13.58
C ASP A 501 7.88 19.81 12.58
N PHE A 502 7.35 18.59 12.50
CA PHE A 502 6.18 18.28 11.68
C PHE A 502 4.94 19.08 12.10
N GLN A 503 4.69 19.15 13.42
CA GLN A 503 3.58 19.93 13.98
C GLN A 503 3.75 21.44 13.73
N ASP A 504 4.95 21.98 13.92
CA ASP A 504 5.22 23.42 13.80
C ASP A 504 5.09 23.93 12.36
N HIS A 505 5.25 23.03 11.39
CA HIS A 505 5.15 23.34 9.97
C HIS A 505 3.81 22.87 9.38
N GLY A 506 2.74 22.94 10.18
CA GLY A 506 1.37 22.74 9.72
C GLY A 506 1.09 21.32 9.22
N TYR A 507 1.76 20.32 9.80
CA TYR A 507 1.57 18.92 9.44
C TYR A 507 1.80 18.62 7.95
N ASP A 508 2.75 19.33 7.33
CA ASP A 508 3.15 19.14 5.93
C ASP A 508 4.01 17.87 5.75
N VAL A 509 3.42 16.85 5.12
CA VAL A 509 4.05 15.56 4.87
C VAL A 509 5.18 15.68 3.85
N LYS A 510 4.99 16.42 2.75
CA LYS A 510 6.02 16.62 1.73
C LYS A 510 7.24 17.34 2.31
N ARG A 511 7.03 18.38 3.12
CA ARG A 511 8.14 19.06 3.81
C ARG A 511 8.95 18.09 4.67
N THR A 512 8.27 17.25 5.44
CA THR A 512 8.92 16.25 6.32
C THR A 512 9.72 15.22 5.52
N LEU A 513 9.16 14.74 4.40
CA LEU A 513 9.87 13.87 3.47
C LEU A 513 11.10 14.54 2.88
N ALA A 514 11.01 15.82 2.49
CA ALA A 514 12.14 16.59 1.97
C ALA A 514 13.23 16.79 3.03
N LEU A 515 12.86 17.05 4.30
CA LEU A 515 13.79 17.17 5.42
C LEU A 515 14.61 15.88 5.61
N ILE A 516 13.94 14.72 5.62
CA ILE A 516 14.61 13.43 5.79
C ILE A 516 15.45 13.08 4.54
N ALA A 517 14.88 13.19 3.34
CA ALA A 517 15.57 12.84 2.09
C ALA A 517 16.75 13.78 1.77
N GLY A 518 16.71 15.02 2.25
CA GLY A 518 17.80 15.98 2.15
C GLY A 518 18.91 15.78 3.19
N SER A 519 18.73 14.88 4.17
CA SER A 519 19.77 14.59 5.16
C SER A 519 20.88 13.73 4.56
N HIS A 520 22.09 13.89 5.07
CA HIS A 520 23.19 12.98 4.78
C HIS A 520 22.95 11.59 5.37
N ALA A 521 22.22 11.47 6.48
CA ALA A 521 21.79 10.20 7.05
C ALA A 521 21.01 9.35 6.03
N TYR A 522 20.11 9.97 5.27
CA TYR A 522 19.43 9.30 4.15
C TYR A 522 20.36 8.96 2.99
N GLN A 523 21.46 9.69 2.82
CA GLN A 523 22.47 9.48 1.77
C GLN A 523 23.51 8.41 2.14
N MET A 524 23.55 7.95 3.39
CA MET A 524 24.45 6.89 3.83
C MET A 524 24.26 5.59 3.04
N GLN A 525 25.33 4.83 2.88
CA GLN A 525 25.29 3.46 2.39
C GLN A 525 24.36 2.62 3.28
N ALA A 526 23.67 1.68 2.65
CA ALA A 526 22.77 0.82 3.40
C ALA A 526 23.58 -0.14 4.28
N ALA A 527 23.13 -0.33 5.52
CA ALA A 527 23.70 -1.30 6.45
C ALA A 527 23.62 -2.71 5.85
N THR A 528 24.73 -3.45 5.94
CA THR A 528 24.78 -4.86 5.55
C THR A 528 24.32 -5.70 6.74
N LEU A 529 23.19 -6.38 6.60
CA LEU A 529 22.62 -7.21 7.67
C LEU A 529 22.97 -8.68 7.45
N ALA A 530 23.35 -9.38 8.53
CA ALA A 530 23.41 -10.84 8.51
C ALA A 530 22.00 -11.42 8.38
N ARG A 531 21.90 -12.64 7.85
CA ARG A 531 20.60 -13.29 7.55
C ARG A 531 19.70 -13.45 8.78
N ASP A 532 20.30 -13.66 9.94
CA ASP A 532 19.60 -13.93 11.20
C ASP A 532 19.63 -12.72 12.15
N THR A 533 19.88 -11.52 11.63
CA THR A 533 19.86 -10.28 12.43
C THR A 533 18.45 -10.04 12.96
N ASP A 534 18.29 -9.99 14.28
CA ASP A 534 17.06 -9.52 14.92
C ASP A 534 17.12 -8.00 15.20
N ASP A 535 16.05 -7.46 15.74
CA ASP A 535 15.96 -6.03 16.07
C ASP A 535 16.33 -5.70 17.54
N LYS A 536 16.83 -6.69 18.30
CA LYS A 536 17.24 -6.48 19.69
C LYS A 536 18.60 -5.80 19.75
N GLY A 537 18.74 -4.82 20.63
CA GLY A 537 19.98 -4.04 20.75
C GLY A 537 20.34 -3.30 19.46
N PHE A 538 19.34 -2.87 18.68
CA PHE A 538 19.55 -2.18 17.41
C PHE A 538 20.49 -0.97 17.56
N VAL A 539 21.48 -0.90 16.67
CA VAL A 539 22.41 0.21 16.55
C VAL A 539 22.32 0.77 15.13
N PHE A 540 22.13 2.09 15.01
CA PHE A 540 22.05 2.73 13.71
C PHE A 540 23.43 2.82 13.04
N THR A 541 23.57 2.17 11.88
CA THR A 541 24.79 2.19 11.04
C THR A 541 24.50 2.60 9.60
N GLY A 542 23.31 3.18 9.36
CA GLY A 542 22.81 3.57 8.05
C GLY A 542 21.42 2.98 7.75
N PRO A 543 20.77 3.39 6.64
CA PRO A 543 19.51 2.85 6.18
C PRO A 543 19.57 1.33 5.95
N ARG A 544 18.45 0.61 6.07
CA ARG A 544 18.34 -0.80 5.67
C ARG A 544 17.92 -0.92 4.21
N ALA A 545 18.46 -1.93 3.52
CA ALA A 545 18.03 -2.24 2.15
C ALA A 545 16.55 -2.67 2.14
N LYS A 546 15.76 -2.03 1.28
CA LYS A 546 14.32 -2.29 1.13
C LYS A 546 14.07 -3.06 -0.15
N ARG A 547 13.09 -3.97 -0.12
CA ARG A 547 12.52 -4.52 -1.35
C ARG A 547 11.71 -3.44 -2.04
N LEU A 548 11.71 -3.45 -3.38
CA LEU A 548 10.72 -2.67 -4.13
C LEU A 548 9.33 -3.20 -3.79
N THR A 549 8.36 -2.30 -3.66
CA THR A 549 6.95 -2.74 -3.59
C THR A 549 6.53 -3.35 -4.92
N ALA A 550 5.44 -4.11 -4.90
CA ALA A 550 4.83 -4.64 -6.12
C ALA A 550 4.56 -3.53 -7.14
N GLU A 551 4.03 -2.38 -6.68
CA GLU A 551 3.74 -1.23 -7.53
C GLU A 551 4.99 -0.61 -8.13
N GLN A 552 6.03 -0.34 -7.33
CA GLN A 552 7.29 0.19 -7.84
C GLN A 552 7.92 -0.74 -8.90
N PHE A 553 7.84 -2.05 -8.68
CA PHE A 553 8.37 -3.03 -9.64
C PHE A 553 7.58 -3.02 -10.95
N VAL A 554 6.24 -3.10 -10.88
CA VAL A 554 5.38 -3.12 -12.06
C VAL A 554 5.45 -1.78 -12.82
N ASP A 555 5.43 -0.66 -12.11
CA ASP A 555 5.59 0.67 -12.70
C ASP A 555 6.91 0.80 -13.45
N ALA A 556 8.01 0.31 -12.87
CA ALA A 556 9.31 0.32 -13.54
C ALA A 556 9.29 -0.52 -14.83
N VAL A 557 8.67 -1.70 -14.80
CA VAL A 557 8.51 -2.53 -16.01
C VAL A 557 7.70 -1.78 -17.07
N TRP A 558 6.54 -1.25 -16.71
CA TRP A 558 5.67 -0.50 -17.62
C TRP A 558 6.31 0.76 -18.20
N ALA A 559 7.07 1.49 -17.39
CA ALA A 559 7.80 2.67 -17.84
C ALA A 559 8.89 2.32 -18.87
N ILE A 560 9.57 1.18 -18.69
CA ILE A 560 10.61 0.71 -19.61
C ILE A 560 10.02 0.15 -20.90
N THR A 561 8.91 -0.58 -20.82
CA THR A 561 8.32 -1.29 -21.97
C THR A 561 7.27 -0.47 -22.72
N GLY A 562 6.75 0.61 -22.12
CA GLY A 562 5.63 1.39 -22.68
C GLY A 562 4.31 0.63 -22.66
N THR A 563 4.13 -0.33 -21.74
CA THR A 563 2.96 -1.23 -21.71
C THR A 563 2.01 -0.98 -20.54
N ALA A 564 2.01 0.23 -19.98
CA ALA A 564 1.05 0.58 -18.95
C ALA A 564 -0.38 0.49 -19.50
N PRO A 565 -1.38 0.12 -18.67
CA PRO A 565 -2.78 0.20 -19.04
C PRO A 565 -3.17 1.60 -19.50
N ALA A 566 -4.10 1.69 -20.46
CA ALA A 566 -4.58 2.99 -20.96
C ALA A 566 -5.55 3.69 -19.98
N LYS A 567 -6.27 2.91 -19.15
CA LYS A 567 -7.26 3.42 -18.18
C LYS A 567 -7.00 2.82 -16.79
N PRO A 568 -7.13 3.61 -15.70
CA PRO A 568 -7.05 3.12 -14.33
C PRO A 568 -8.32 2.34 -13.92
N ASP A 569 -8.20 1.41 -12.97
CA ASP A 569 -9.36 0.79 -12.30
C ASP A 569 -9.92 1.68 -11.19
N ALA A 570 -9.05 2.49 -10.57
CA ALA A 570 -9.41 3.40 -9.49
C ALA A 570 -10.39 4.48 -10.02
N PRO A 571 -11.53 4.71 -9.35
CA PRO A 571 -12.54 5.66 -9.80
C PRO A 571 -12.13 7.11 -9.46
N ILE A 572 -10.98 7.57 -9.95
CA ILE A 572 -10.39 8.86 -9.60
C ILE A 572 -10.23 9.76 -10.83
N GLN A 573 -10.32 11.06 -10.60
CA GLN A 573 -9.82 12.05 -11.55
C GLN A 573 -8.35 12.34 -11.23
N ARG A 574 -7.46 12.12 -12.21
CA ARG A 574 -6.02 12.31 -12.05
C ARG A 574 -5.63 13.78 -12.23
N GLY A 575 -4.66 14.23 -11.45
CA GLY A 575 -4.16 15.60 -11.41
C GLY A 575 -4.77 16.44 -10.29
N LYS A 576 -4.22 17.64 -10.09
CA LYS A 576 -4.78 18.60 -9.14
C LYS A 576 -6.16 19.08 -9.64
N PRO A 577 -7.20 19.09 -8.80
CA PRO A 577 -8.46 19.69 -9.17
C PRO A 577 -8.26 21.17 -9.51
N ALA A 578 -8.98 21.67 -10.50
CA ALA A 578 -8.96 23.09 -10.84
C ALA A 578 -9.43 23.92 -9.62
N PRO A 579 -8.86 25.10 -9.37
CA PRO A 579 -9.38 25.99 -8.34
C PRO A 579 -10.87 26.31 -8.61
N ALA A 580 -11.66 26.37 -7.53
CA ALA A 580 -13.07 26.71 -7.61
C ALA A 580 -13.23 28.08 -8.31
N GLY A 581 -13.98 28.12 -9.41
CA GLY A 581 -14.09 29.29 -10.29
C GLY A 581 -13.44 29.15 -11.68
N ALA A 582 -13.06 27.93 -12.09
CA ALA A 582 -12.51 27.67 -13.42
C ALA A 582 -13.33 28.32 -14.55
N ALA A 583 -12.60 28.95 -15.50
CA ALA A 583 -13.09 29.71 -16.64
C ALA A 583 -14.28 29.04 -17.36
N GLU A 584 -15.13 29.83 -18.01
CA GLU A 584 -16.21 29.31 -18.86
C GLU A 584 -15.66 28.33 -19.91
N LEU A 585 -16.47 27.33 -20.26
CA LEU A 585 -16.13 26.44 -21.36
C LEU A 585 -16.02 27.27 -22.63
N GLN A 586 -14.88 27.17 -23.31
CA GLN A 586 -14.62 27.94 -24.51
C GLN A 586 -15.16 27.24 -25.75
N GLY A 587 -15.14 25.90 -25.76
CA GLY A 587 -15.75 25.11 -26.83
C GLY A 587 -17.27 25.16 -26.86
N GLN A 588 -17.80 24.94 -28.05
CA GLN A 588 -19.21 24.80 -28.38
C GLN A 588 -19.50 23.35 -28.76
N TRP A 589 -20.72 22.89 -28.51
CA TRP A 589 -21.20 21.62 -29.00
C TRP A 589 -21.58 21.80 -30.46
N ILE A 590 -21.02 21.01 -31.36
CA ILE A 590 -21.19 21.18 -32.81
C ILE A 590 -21.76 19.93 -33.47
N TRP A 591 -22.56 20.13 -34.51
CA TRP A 591 -23.06 19.07 -35.39
C TRP A 591 -23.33 19.64 -36.79
N GLN A 592 -24.01 18.89 -37.66
CA GLN A 592 -24.58 19.47 -38.88
C GLN A 592 -25.72 20.45 -38.57
N PRO A 593 -26.02 21.42 -39.46
CA PRO A 593 -27.19 22.30 -39.32
C PRO A 593 -28.51 21.52 -39.32
N LEU A 594 -29.20 21.53 -38.18
CA LEU A 594 -30.45 20.76 -37.97
C LEU A 594 -31.71 21.65 -37.80
N GLY A 595 -31.56 22.95 -37.55
CA GLY A 595 -32.68 23.81 -37.21
C GLY A 595 -33.41 23.34 -35.95
N ALA A 596 -34.72 23.06 -36.05
CA ALA A 596 -35.52 22.52 -34.95
C ALA A 596 -35.56 20.98 -34.90
N GLN A 597 -34.91 20.30 -35.85
CA GLN A 597 -34.89 18.83 -35.94
C GLN A 597 -33.78 18.25 -35.06
N GLN A 598 -33.89 16.96 -34.76
CA GLN A 598 -32.85 16.20 -34.07
C GLN A 598 -32.15 15.25 -35.05
N PRO A 599 -30.87 14.96 -34.84
CA PRO A 599 -30.16 14.01 -35.68
C PRO A 599 -30.85 12.64 -35.68
N PRO A 600 -30.95 11.96 -36.84
CA PRO A 600 -31.57 10.64 -36.93
C PRO A 600 -30.74 9.59 -36.18
N PRO A 601 -31.39 8.52 -35.68
CA PRO A 601 -30.70 7.43 -34.99
C PRO A 601 -29.73 6.73 -35.95
N GLY A 602 -28.53 6.42 -35.47
CA GLY A 602 -27.48 5.77 -36.25
C GLY A 602 -26.67 6.71 -37.14
N GLU A 603 -27.00 8.01 -37.19
CA GLU A 603 -26.25 8.98 -37.98
C GLU A 603 -24.78 9.03 -37.56
N THR A 604 -23.87 8.94 -38.52
CA THR A 604 -22.43 9.03 -38.29
C THR A 604 -21.86 10.10 -39.23
N LEU A 605 -21.18 11.10 -38.66
CA LEU A 605 -20.59 12.22 -39.39
C LEU A 605 -19.12 12.36 -39.03
N ALA A 606 -18.31 12.82 -39.97
CA ALA A 606 -16.94 13.23 -39.73
C ALA A 606 -16.86 14.75 -39.59
N PHE A 607 -16.13 15.23 -38.59
CA PHE A 607 -15.83 16.63 -38.32
C PHE A 607 -14.34 16.86 -38.46
N ARG A 608 -13.92 17.98 -39.03
CA ARG A 608 -12.50 18.32 -39.16
C ARG A 608 -12.18 19.77 -38.84
N ARG A 609 -10.93 19.98 -38.41
CA ARG A 609 -10.32 21.31 -38.24
C ARG A 609 -8.80 21.21 -38.37
N ILE A 610 -8.18 22.24 -38.95
CA ILE A 610 -6.73 22.38 -39.00
C ILE A 610 -6.26 23.21 -37.80
N TRP A 611 -5.28 22.70 -37.07
CA TRP A 611 -4.63 23.37 -35.95
C TRP A 611 -3.16 23.64 -36.28
N THR A 612 -2.83 24.90 -36.52
CA THR A 612 -1.46 25.34 -36.85
C THR A 612 -0.70 25.69 -35.58
N LEU A 613 0.44 25.04 -35.35
CA LEU A 613 1.32 25.27 -34.20
C LEU A 613 2.60 26.00 -34.62
N GLY A 614 2.95 27.09 -33.91
CA GLY A 614 4.12 27.92 -34.21
C GLY A 614 5.48 27.30 -33.87
N GLY A 615 5.49 26.12 -33.24
CA GLY A 615 6.69 25.47 -32.74
C GLY A 615 6.41 24.03 -32.31
N LYS A 616 7.43 23.34 -31.80
CA LYS A 616 7.28 21.95 -31.37
C LYS A 616 6.47 21.87 -30.08
N PRO A 617 5.34 21.13 -30.04
CA PRO A 617 4.60 20.93 -28.81
C PRO A 617 5.42 20.06 -27.84
N VAL A 618 5.59 20.54 -26.61
CA VAL A 618 6.23 19.81 -25.50
C VAL A 618 5.20 19.24 -24.52
N LYS A 619 4.00 19.81 -24.48
CA LYS A 619 2.84 19.28 -23.75
C LYS A 619 1.60 19.46 -24.62
N ALA A 620 0.76 18.45 -24.75
CA ALA A 620 -0.52 18.60 -25.43
C ALA A 620 -1.53 17.55 -24.99
N GLY A 621 -2.80 17.96 -24.88
CA GLY A 621 -3.91 17.05 -24.63
C GLY A 621 -5.24 17.67 -25.06
N ALA A 622 -6.29 16.87 -25.04
CA ALA A 622 -7.65 17.28 -25.36
C ALA A 622 -8.66 16.65 -24.42
N VAL A 623 -9.79 17.33 -24.23
CA VAL A 623 -11.03 16.75 -23.75
C VAL A 623 -11.97 16.62 -24.94
N VAL A 624 -12.49 15.42 -25.15
CA VAL A 624 -13.39 15.11 -26.26
C VAL A 624 -14.56 14.30 -25.72
N THR A 625 -15.76 14.70 -26.10
CA THR A 625 -16.99 13.95 -25.82
C THR A 625 -17.96 14.12 -26.96
N VAL A 626 -18.68 13.05 -27.29
CA VAL A 626 -19.71 13.06 -28.31
C VAL A 626 -20.90 12.29 -27.79
N ASP A 627 -22.09 12.89 -27.84
CA ASP A 627 -23.35 12.19 -27.61
C ASP A 627 -23.70 11.47 -28.93
N ASN A 628 -23.40 10.18 -29.14
CA ASN A 628 -23.09 9.13 -28.15
C ASN A 628 -21.71 8.47 -28.25
N GLU A 629 -21.13 8.34 -29.44
CA GLU A 629 -19.87 7.62 -29.67
C GLU A 629 -18.92 8.48 -30.52
N TYR A 630 -17.60 8.30 -30.35
CA TYR A 630 -16.61 8.95 -31.20
C TYR A 630 -15.36 8.12 -31.49
N ASP A 631 -14.72 8.43 -32.62
CA ASP A 631 -13.32 8.13 -32.91
C ASP A 631 -12.56 9.44 -33.21
N LEU A 632 -11.42 9.65 -32.55
CA LEU A 632 -10.54 10.80 -32.74
C LEU A 632 -9.31 10.40 -33.56
N TYR A 633 -9.01 11.19 -34.58
CA TYR A 633 -7.85 11.04 -35.44
C TYR A 633 -7.04 12.34 -35.47
N ILE A 634 -5.71 12.19 -35.47
CA ILE A 634 -4.75 13.29 -35.62
C ILE A 634 -3.79 12.91 -36.74
N ASN A 635 -3.68 13.75 -37.77
CA ASN A 635 -2.74 13.54 -38.88
C ASN A 635 -2.84 12.12 -39.50
N ASP A 636 -4.04 11.70 -39.90
CA ASP A 636 -4.36 10.37 -40.46
C ASP A 636 -4.13 9.17 -39.52
N ALA A 637 -3.90 9.39 -38.21
CA ALA A 637 -3.72 8.32 -37.24
C ALA A 637 -4.85 8.31 -36.21
N ARG A 638 -5.52 7.16 -36.05
CA ARG A 638 -6.52 6.97 -34.98
C ARG A 638 -5.83 7.04 -33.63
N LEU A 639 -6.26 7.96 -32.78
CA LEU A 639 -5.67 8.21 -31.48
C LEU A 639 -6.52 7.67 -30.33
N ALA A 640 -7.83 7.90 -30.35
CA ALA A 640 -8.74 7.52 -29.27
C ALA A 640 -10.16 7.27 -29.79
N GLY A 641 -11.03 6.71 -28.94
CA GLY A 641 -12.45 6.61 -29.21
C GLY A 641 -13.20 6.05 -28.01
N ASP A 642 -14.46 6.47 -27.85
CA ASP A 642 -15.34 6.06 -26.76
C ASP A 642 -16.75 5.80 -27.28
N LYS A 643 -17.47 4.90 -26.59
CA LYS A 643 -18.87 4.57 -26.84
C LYS A 643 -19.80 4.96 -25.69
N ASP A 644 -19.25 5.46 -24.59
CA ASP A 644 -20.02 5.91 -23.43
C ASP A 644 -19.82 7.42 -23.18
N TRP A 645 -20.70 8.23 -23.77
CA TRP A 645 -20.68 9.68 -23.57
C TRP A 645 -20.94 10.14 -22.12
N GLN A 646 -21.44 9.25 -21.25
CA GLN A 646 -21.65 9.59 -19.85
C GLN A 646 -20.33 9.66 -19.08
N THR A 647 -19.24 9.13 -19.62
CA THR A 647 -17.89 9.28 -19.08
C THR A 647 -17.08 10.16 -20.01
N ILE A 648 -16.47 11.24 -19.49
CA ILE A 648 -15.68 12.13 -20.33
C ILE A 648 -14.21 11.74 -20.24
N ASP A 649 -13.64 11.36 -21.37
CA ASP A 649 -12.22 11.04 -21.48
C ASP A 649 -11.39 12.31 -21.74
N SER A 650 -10.15 12.30 -21.26
CA SER A 650 -9.09 13.19 -21.74
C SER A 650 -8.04 12.39 -22.50
N VAL A 651 -7.56 12.93 -23.60
CA VAL A 651 -6.65 12.26 -24.53
C VAL A 651 -5.33 13.01 -24.57
N SER A 652 -4.22 12.30 -24.36
CA SER A 652 -2.89 12.88 -24.60
C SER A 652 -2.66 13.06 -26.10
N LEU A 653 -2.32 14.28 -26.51
CA LEU A 653 -1.95 14.59 -27.90
C LEU A 653 -0.41 14.58 -28.09
N ALA A 654 0.34 14.22 -27.04
CA ALA A 654 1.80 14.18 -27.08
C ALA A 654 2.30 13.18 -28.13
N GLY A 655 3.16 13.64 -29.04
CA GLY A 655 3.69 12.84 -30.14
C GLY A 655 2.77 12.69 -31.35
N ALA A 656 1.48 13.04 -31.23
CA ALA A 656 0.55 13.07 -32.36
C ALA A 656 0.60 14.40 -33.14
N LEU A 657 0.96 15.48 -32.45
CA LEU A 657 1.10 16.82 -33.03
C LEU A 657 2.53 17.09 -33.52
N ARG A 658 2.64 17.92 -34.57
CA ARG A 658 3.89 18.40 -35.17
C ARG A 658 3.89 19.94 -35.29
N PRO A 659 5.07 20.58 -35.42
CA PRO A 659 5.13 21.99 -35.84
C PRO A 659 4.38 22.20 -37.16
N GLY A 660 3.73 23.35 -37.32
CA GLY A 660 2.89 23.66 -38.48
C GLY A 660 1.49 23.04 -38.40
N ASP A 661 0.94 22.65 -39.54
CA ASP A 661 -0.45 22.21 -39.64
C ASP A 661 -0.67 20.78 -39.13
N ASN A 662 -1.68 20.64 -38.28
CA ASN A 662 -2.19 19.38 -37.75
C ASN A 662 -3.67 19.24 -38.11
N GLU A 663 -4.04 18.16 -38.78
CA GLU A 663 -5.45 17.89 -39.05
C GLU A 663 -6.05 17.09 -37.88
N ILE A 664 -7.12 17.63 -37.31
CA ILE A 664 -7.92 17.00 -36.26
C ILE A 664 -9.21 16.53 -36.91
N VAL A 665 -9.50 15.24 -36.80
CA VAL A 665 -10.75 14.65 -37.30
C VAL A 665 -11.46 13.89 -36.19
N ILE A 666 -12.76 14.14 -36.02
CA ILE A 666 -13.62 13.43 -35.09
C ILE A 666 -14.74 12.78 -35.88
N VAL A 667 -14.83 11.45 -35.84
CA VAL A 667 -15.99 10.73 -36.37
C VAL A 667 -16.96 10.54 -35.22
N GLY A 668 -18.06 11.30 -35.23
CA GLY A 668 -19.10 11.25 -34.21
C GLY A 668 -20.29 10.42 -34.68
N LYS A 669 -20.91 9.68 -33.77
CA LYS A 669 -22.09 8.86 -34.06
C LYS A 669 -23.20 9.08 -33.04
N ASN A 670 -24.40 9.32 -33.56
CA ASN A 670 -25.63 9.20 -32.80
C ASN A 670 -26.02 7.72 -32.68
N ALA A 671 -25.81 7.12 -31.51
CA ALA A 671 -26.13 5.71 -31.26
C ALA A 671 -27.49 5.52 -30.54
N GLY A 672 -28.31 6.58 -30.44
CA GLY A 672 -29.64 6.53 -29.86
C GLY A 672 -30.58 5.56 -30.58
N SER A 673 -31.52 4.99 -29.84
CA SER A 673 -32.57 4.11 -30.37
C SER A 673 -33.71 4.86 -31.09
N GLY A 674 -33.68 6.19 -31.07
CA GLY A 674 -34.57 7.10 -31.79
C GLY A 674 -33.91 8.48 -31.95
N PRO A 675 -34.54 9.44 -32.66
CA PRO A 675 -34.01 10.80 -32.77
C PRO A 675 -33.81 11.42 -31.39
N ASN A 676 -32.61 11.90 -31.13
CA ASN A 676 -32.14 12.50 -29.88
C ASN A 676 -31.03 13.51 -30.20
N LEU A 677 -30.70 14.38 -29.25
CA LEU A 677 -29.59 15.32 -29.42
C LEU A 677 -28.27 14.55 -29.60
N ALA A 678 -27.49 14.93 -30.62
CA ALA A 678 -26.13 14.47 -30.83
C ALA A 678 -25.26 15.69 -31.12
N ALA A 679 -24.08 15.75 -30.50
CA ALA A 679 -23.14 16.82 -30.74
C ALA A 679 -21.73 16.42 -30.32
N VAL A 680 -20.75 16.97 -31.01
CA VAL A 680 -19.33 16.87 -30.70
C VAL A 680 -18.90 18.05 -29.84
N TYR A 681 -18.16 17.76 -28.78
CA TYR A 681 -17.38 18.74 -28.05
C TYR A 681 -15.90 18.36 -28.09
N PHE A 682 -15.05 19.34 -28.38
CA PHE A 682 -13.60 19.18 -28.40
C PHE A 682 -12.95 20.43 -27.83
N ASP A 683 -12.01 20.26 -26.92
CA ASP A 683 -11.19 21.36 -26.40
C ASP A 683 -9.79 20.83 -26.11
N ALA A 684 -8.80 21.38 -26.81
CA ALA A 684 -7.43 20.94 -26.78
C ALA A 684 -6.48 22.10 -26.49
N ALA A 685 -5.45 21.81 -25.70
CA ALA A 685 -4.40 22.75 -25.36
C ALA A 685 -3.03 22.15 -25.62
N ALA A 686 -2.10 22.99 -26.09
CA ALA A 686 -0.71 22.65 -26.31
C ALA A 686 0.21 23.73 -25.73
N THR A 687 1.29 23.32 -25.07
CA THR A 687 2.43 24.16 -24.71
C THR A 687 3.58 23.83 -25.64
N LEU A 688 4.20 24.86 -26.23
CA LEU A 688 5.29 24.74 -27.18
C LEU A 688 6.65 24.85 -26.49
N GLU A 689 7.72 24.50 -27.19
CA GLU A 689 9.09 24.49 -26.64
C GLU A 689 9.59 25.86 -26.16
N ASP A 690 9.05 26.95 -26.70
CA ASP A 690 9.32 28.33 -26.27
C ASP A 690 8.49 28.76 -25.05
N GLY A 691 7.64 27.87 -24.53
CA GLY A 691 6.73 28.13 -23.41
C GLY A 691 5.40 28.76 -23.79
N SER A 692 5.19 29.13 -25.06
CA SER A 692 3.91 29.68 -25.54
C SER A 692 2.81 28.60 -25.51
N ARG A 693 1.56 29.05 -25.35
CA ARG A 693 0.38 28.18 -25.30
C ARG A 693 -0.49 28.40 -26.53
N SER A 694 -1.01 27.31 -27.08
CA SER A 694 -1.99 27.30 -28.18
C SER A 694 -3.20 26.47 -27.76
N ARG A 695 -4.39 26.84 -28.23
CA ARG A 695 -5.65 26.15 -27.92
C ARG A 695 -6.47 25.98 -29.19
N LEU A 696 -7.18 24.86 -29.29
CA LEU A 696 -8.17 24.60 -30.32
C LEU A 696 -9.46 24.13 -29.65
N VAL A 697 -10.58 24.75 -29.99
CA VAL A 697 -11.90 24.39 -29.46
C VAL A 697 -12.83 24.02 -30.60
N SER A 698 -13.86 23.22 -30.31
CA SER A 698 -14.99 23.00 -31.22
C SER A 698 -15.83 24.26 -31.30
N ASP A 699 -16.09 24.72 -32.52
CA ASP A 699 -16.87 25.92 -32.83
C ASP A 699 -17.44 25.81 -34.26
N THR A 700 -18.18 26.83 -34.71
CA THR A 700 -18.77 26.87 -36.05
C THR A 700 -17.77 26.96 -37.20
N ASP A 701 -16.49 27.04 -36.87
CA ASP A 701 -15.36 27.13 -37.79
C ASP A 701 -14.86 25.72 -38.19
N TRP A 702 -15.35 24.68 -37.50
CA TRP A 702 -15.21 23.29 -37.88
C TRP A 702 -16.06 22.94 -39.09
N GLN A 703 -15.59 21.97 -39.86
CA GLN A 703 -16.32 21.46 -41.02
C GLN A 703 -16.80 20.04 -40.78
N TRP A 704 -17.89 19.62 -41.43
CA TRP A 704 -18.42 18.27 -41.35
C TRP A 704 -18.72 17.67 -42.73
N THR A 705 -18.83 16.34 -42.77
CA THR A 705 -19.29 15.57 -43.93
C THR A 705 -19.93 14.25 -43.49
N ALA A 706 -20.86 13.74 -44.29
CA ALA A 706 -21.40 12.39 -44.12
C ALA A 706 -20.50 11.29 -44.73
N THR A 707 -19.45 11.70 -45.47
CA THR A 707 -18.47 10.75 -46.02
C THR A 707 -17.50 10.33 -44.93
N LEU A 708 -17.42 9.04 -44.61
CA LEU A 708 -16.55 8.54 -43.56
C LEU A 708 -15.14 8.22 -44.09
N PRO A 709 -14.11 8.29 -43.24
CA PRO A 709 -12.77 7.86 -43.63
C PRO A 709 -12.71 6.33 -43.81
N ASP A 710 -11.74 5.86 -44.59
CA ASP A 710 -11.45 4.44 -44.73
C ASP A 710 -10.76 3.86 -43.47
N ALA A 711 -10.43 2.56 -43.50
CA ALA A 711 -9.77 1.88 -42.39
C ALA A 711 -8.35 2.43 -42.08
N ALA A 712 -7.75 3.21 -42.98
CA ALA A 712 -6.48 3.90 -42.80
C ALA A 712 -6.69 5.39 -42.42
N ALA A 713 -7.90 5.75 -42.00
CA ALA A 713 -8.30 7.10 -41.61
C ALA A 713 -8.27 8.14 -42.74
N LYS A 714 -8.31 7.72 -44.01
CA LYS A 714 -8.25 8.63 -45.17
C LYS A 714 -9.60 8.86 -45.80
N PHE A 715 -9.86 10.10 -46.20
CA PHE A 715 -11.06 10.48 -46.93
C PHE A 715 -10.88 10.29 -48.44
N PRO A 716 -11.95 9.93 -49.17
CA PRO A 716 -11.94 9.91 -50.63
C PRO A 716 -11.48 11.26 -51.22
N PRO A 717 -10.66 11.27 -52.29
CA PRO A 717 -10.31 12.50 -52.98
C PRO A 717 -11.56 13.28 -53.43
N GLY A 718 -11.61 14.57 -53.12
CA GLY A 718 -12.74 15.44 -53.46
C GLY A 718 -13.92 15.38 -52.48
N THR A 719 -13.77 14.79 -51.29
CA THR A 719 -14.78 14.90 -50.23
C THR A 719 -15.18 16.35 -50.01
N VAL A 720 -16.49 16.61 -50.09
CA VAL A 720 -17.08 17.92 -49.83
C VAL A 720 -17.34 18.06 -48.35
N TRP A 721 -16.95 19.20 -47.80
CA TRP A 721 -17.07 19.55 -46.40
C TRP A 721 -17.95 20.80 -46.26
N ALA A 722 -18.95 20.74 -45.39
CA ALA A 722 -19.82 21.86 -45.07
C ALA A 722 -19.46 22.43 -43.69
N GLN A 723 -19.87 23.67 -43.39
CA GLN A 723 -19.62 24.26 -42.06
C GLN A 723 -20.52 23.61 -41.00
N ALA A 724 -19.95 23.38 -39.82
CA ALA A 724 -20.68 22.89 -38.66
C ALA A 724 -21.50 24.01 -38.02
N SER A 725 -22.53 23.63 -37.27
CA SER A 725 -23.35 24.56 -36.50
C SER A 725 -23.31 24.24 -35.02
N GLU A 726 -23.39 25.28 -34.18
CA GLU A 726 -23.57 25.12 -32.75
C GLU A 726 -24.93 24.48 -32.41
N ILE A 727 -24.91 23.46 -31.55
CA ILE A 727 -26.07 22.76 -31.01
C ILE A 727 -26.19 23.09 -29.52
N LYS A 728 -27.30 23.72 -29.13
CA LYS A 728 -27.62 23.96 -27.73
C LYS A 728 -28.22 22.70 -27.11
N GLY A 729 -27.77 22.34 -25.92
CA GLY A 729 -28.24 21.16 -25.20
C GLY A 729 -27.89 21.20 -23.71
N PRO A 730 -28.28 20.15 -22.94
CA PRO A 730 -28.10 20.13 -21.49
C PRO A 730 -26.64 19.90 -21.05
N TRP A 731 -25.73 19.59 -21.97
CA TRP A 731 -24.37 19.13 -21.68
C TRP A 731 -23.53 20.14 -20.89
N ALA A 732 -23.64 21.44 -21.17
CA ALA A 732 -22.88 22.45 -20.40
C ALA A 732 -23.24 22.43 -18.90
N ALA A 733 -24.53 22.21 -18.58
CA ALA A 733 -25.00 22.12 -17.21
C ALA A 733 -24.67 20.77 -16.56
N SER A 734 -24.82 19.65 -17.29
CA SER A 734 -24.62 18.31 -16.73
C SER A 734 -23.15 17.88 -16.68
N LYS A 735 -22.32 18.35 -17.62
CA LYS A 735 -20.94 17.91 -17.84
C LYS A 735 -19.89 19.01 -17.73
N GLY A 736 -20.29 20.27 -17.67
CA GLY A 736 -19.30 21.35 -17.76
C GLY A 736 -18.29 21.40 -16.62
N GLY A 737 -18.66 21.02 -15.39
CA GLY A 737 -17.72 20.91 -14.28
C GLY A 737 -16.65 19.83 -14.49
N GLU A 738 -17.06 18.67 -15.04
CA GLU A 738 -16.18 17.55 -15.38
C GLU A 738 -15.20 17.94 -16.49
N ILE A 739 -15.71 18.54 -17.58
CA ILE A 739 -14.91 19.05 -18.70
C ILE A 739 -13.87 20.08 -18.23
N LYS A 740 -14.27 21.08 -17.44
CA LYS A 740 -13.34 22.09 -16.90
C LYS A 740 -12.22 21.46 -16.07
N SER A 741 -12.57 20.47 -15.25
CA SER A 741 -11.60 19.80 -14.39
C SER A 741 -10.62 18.96 -15.22
N LEU A 742 -11.10 18.26 -16.26
CA LEU A 742 -10.24 17.51 -17.18
C LEU A 742 -9.35 18.43 -18.03
N LEU A 743 -9.86 19.58 -18.46
CA LEU A 743 -9.09 20.57 -19.20
C LEU A 743 -7.97 21.16 -18.36
N ALA A 744 -8.24 21.51 -17.10
CA ALA A 744 -7.19 21.96 -16.18
C ALA A 744 -6.11 20.89 -15.98
N ALA A 745 -6.50 19.60 -15.91
CA ALA A 745 -5.54 18.50 -15.82
C ALA A 745 -4.69 18.37 -17.10
N VAL A 746 -5.30 18.46 -18.28
CA VAL A 746 -4.62 18.46 -19.59
C VAL A 746 -3.65 19.64 -19.75
N GLU A 747 -4.06 20.85 -19.35
CA GLU A 747 -3.23 22.06 -19.43
C GLU A 747 -2.03 22.00 -18.46
N SER A 748 -2.13 21.23 -17.39
CA SER A 748 -1.03 21.02 -16.45
C SER A 748 0.11 20.15 -17.05
N GLY A 749 -0.21 19.28 -18.03
CA GLY A 749 0.78 18.52 -18.80
C GLY A 749 0.26 17.20 -19.37
N PRO A 750 1.13 16.39 -20.01
CA PRO A 750 0.80 15.07 -20.50
C PRO A 750 0.25 14.24 -19.35
N GLN A 751 -0.84 13.51 -19.58
CA GLN A 751 -1.34 12.56 -18.60
C GLN A 751 -0.23 11.54 -18.30
N PRO A 752 0.21 11.41 -17.05
CA PRO A 752 1.28 10.49 -16.72
C PRO A 752 0.84 9.06 -17.00
N MET A 753 1.81 8.16 -17.17
CA MET A 753 1.58 6.72 -17.28
C MET A 753 0.61 6.26 -16.17
N VAL A 754 -0.38 5.42 -16.48
CA VAL A 754 -1.24 4.81 -15.44
C VAL A 754 -0.36 3.95 -14.53
N ARG A 755 -0.46 4.18 -13.22
CA ARG A 755 0.38 3.53 -12.21
C ARG A 755 -0.30 2.28 -11.66
N ALA A 756 0.50 1.30 -11.25
CA ALA A 756 0.04 0.05 -10.65
C ALA A 756 -0.79 0.28 -9.38
N SER A 757 -0.51 1.37 -8.67
CA SER A 757 -1.30 1.79 -7.50
C SER A 757 -2.75 2.12 -7.83
N LEU A 758 -3.07 2.44 -9.09
CA LEU A 758 -4.42 2.74 -9.59
C LEU A 758 -5.13 1.52 -10.21
N MET A 759 -4.48 0.37 -10.20
CA MET A 759 -5.02 -0.88 -10.74
C MET A 759 -5.44 -1.80 -9.61
N LYS A 760 -6.45 -2.64 -9.86
CA LYS A 760 -6.76 -3.79 -9.00
C LYS A 760 -5.53 -4.70 -8.92
N ALA A 761 -5.35 -5.34 -7.78
CA ALA A 761 -4.26 -6.29 -7.61
C ALA A 761 -4.45 -7.48 -8.56
N ASP A 762 -3.43 -7.78 -9.35
CA ASP A 762 -3.38 -8.97 -10.20
C ASP A 762 -2.52 -10.08 -9.56
N PHE A 763 -2.41 -11.22 -10.25
CA PHE A 763 -1.60 -12.34 -9.79
C PHE A 763 -0.11 -11.97 -9.58
N LEU A 764 0.45 -11.09 -10.42
CA LEU A 764 1.84 -10.70 -10.30
C LEU A 764 2.05 -9.82 -9.06
N MET A 765 1.21 -8.80 -8.88
CA MET A 765 1.32 -7.89 -7.75
C MET A 765 1.12 -8.60 -6.41
N THR A 766 0.15 -9.50 -6.32
CA THR A 766 -0.06 -10.33 -5.12
C THR A 766 1.12 -11.24 -4.85
N THR A 767 1.71 -11.87 -5.88
CA THR A 767 2.93 -12.69 -5.74
C THR A 767 4.15 -11.88 -5.27
N LEU A 768 4.22 -10.61 -5.66
CA LEU A 768 5.25 -9.66 -5.21
C LEU A 768 4.99 -9.10 -3.79
N GLY A 769 3.91 -9.50 -3.14
CA GLY A 769 3.59 -9.14 -1.76
C GLY A 769 2.73 -7.89 -1.61
N ARG A 770 1.99 -7.47 -2.65
CA ARG A 770 0.91 -6.47 -2.46
C ARG A 770 -0.14 -7.06 -1.51
N PRO A 771 -0.43 -6.43 -0.36
CA PRO A 771 -1.35 -6.97 0.62
C PRO A 771 -2.79 -6.97 0.12
N ASN A 772 -3.62 -7.86 0.64
CA ASN A 772 -5.08 -7.74 0.53
C ASN A 772 -5.52 -6.62 1.49
N ARG A 773 -5.89 -5.47 0.93
CA ARG A 773 -6.14 -4.26 1.73
C ARG A 773 -7.49 -4.28 2.44
N ASP A 774 -8.39 -5.18 2.08
CA ASP A 774 -9.73 -5.26 2.66
C ASP A 774 -9.77 -5.98 4.02
N GLN A 775 -8.84 -6.89 4.31
CA GLN A 775 -8.89 -7.72 5.51
C GLN A 775 -8.49 -6.97 6.79
N ILE A 776 -9.18 -7.26 7.88
CA ILE A 776 -8.69 -6.97 9.24
C ILE A 776 -7.70 -8.10 9.53
N VAL A 777 -6.41 -7.83 9.64
CA VAL A 777 -5.48 -8.86 10.14
C VAL A 777 -5.46 -8.78 11.64
#